data_AF-A0A923UXA7-F1
#
_entry.id   AF-A0A923UXA7-F1
#
_cell.length_a   1.000
_cell.length_b   1.000
_cell.length_c   1.000
_cell.angle_alpha   90.00
_cell.angle_beta   90.00
_cell.angle_gamma   90.00
#
_symmetry.space_group_name_H-M   'P 1'
#
loop_
_entity.id
_entity.type
_entity.pdbx_description
1 polymer ?
#
loop_
_entity_poly.entity_id
_entity_poly.type
_entity_poly.pdbx_seq_one_letter_code
_entity_poly.pdbx_strand_id
1 'polypeptide(L)'
;MRPTDCPYDVLTLMLARPKGALEQVCLVLCHQAKNLFNTANFLIRQVTSAYQYDAQAKVNRLRPELQANQAAVIAHINAQIVSINAARKARHPEKVAKATSLNKEAPDLKLIPTLDAVMPKLAGTLLDATLLDNAARNWQSHDGDAVYKRLPAVMSQQVIGRLRDAYSSFFEALKVYAVAPATLTGRPRMPGYLPKHERFVIELPIAAISVKRGMEADGDKPATPDRGYLPSLKGKTIPVDYAETSVLDDETMAAFSAFDLVGAVNTACHKRGWKDGCTPQHVRIVPRRTGVKMEAVVRVPNAYPANSFLARLVQDHGPALAELTKEKERDKWIVNYLKDLPAKVLPRFAAIDLGTNNIATVAYSTGHQAAVHTGGHFDAVMATMNEVIDRFVSENTPLRARELQGKKNALRKEKHTLTKAEHRELGALLKPIYEEPRYQDLTARREVWKEQYLHRLSRGIVRHCADRGIEVIVIGKNARWKDEVDMGRQQNRRFCQIAHARLIEFIRYKAQLLGMAVVTVEESYTSRTSFVANETLACYGEKTPMAVPADSLTSLSSASPDVAPVTLATSCGKRSSNRHWFVHSQPRECLQRVHSDVNGAMNIGRKLFAQFAWHARLSLKFVLWRLSERCGVVPVQLQ
;
A
#
# COMPACT_ATOMS: atom_id res chain seq x y z
N MET A 1 -8.46 10.93 -5.59
CA MET A 1 -9.74 10.43 -6.17
C MET A 1 -9.48 9.16 -6.98
N ARG A 2 -10.39 8.19 -6.99
CA ARG A 2 -10.23 6.97 -7.83
C ARG A 2 -10.31 7.31 -9.34
N PRO A 3 -9.75 6.48 -10.23
CA PRO A 3 -9.89 6.67 -11.67
C PRO A 3 -11.37 6.79 -12.08
N THR A 4 -11.70 7.73 -12.96
CA THR A 4 -13.09 8.03 -13.35
C THR A 4 -13.66 7.03 -14.35
N ASP A 5 -12.78 6.32 -15.05
CA ASP A 5 -13.06 5.22 -15.98
C ASP A 5 -13.25 3.86 -15.29
N CYS A 6 -13.07 3.79 -13.96
CA CYS A 6 -13.14 2.55 -13.18
C CYS A 6 -14.39 2.54 -12.29
N PRO A 7 -15.55 2.04 -12.78
CA PRO A 7 -16.82 2.05 -12.03
C PRO A 7 -16.87 0.98 -10.93
N TYR A 8 -15.73 0.39 -10.57
CA TYR A 8 -15.62 -0.69 -9.60
C TYR A 8 -14.40 -0.53 -8.70
N ASP A 9 -14.51 -1.06 -7.48
CA ASP A 9 -13.38 -1.27 -6.59
C ASP A 9 -12.85 -2.70 -6.75
N VAL A 10 -11.54 -2.88 -6.61
CA VAL A 10 -10.92 -4.21 -6.52
C VAL A 10 -10.72 -4.55 -5.04
N LEU A 11 -11.46 -5.54 -4.55
CA LEU A 11 -11.45 -5.95 -3.13
C LEU A 11 -11.01 -7.40 -2.99
N THR A 12 -10.38 -7.72 -1.85
CA THR A 12 -10.06 -9.10 -1.47
C THR A 12 -11.09 -9.61 -0.47
N LEU A 13 -11.82 -10.65 -0.88
CA LEU A 13 -12.78 -11.39 -0.08
C LEU A 13 -12.13 -12.61 0.56
N MET A 14 -12.32 -12.77 1.86
CA MET A 14 -12.01 -14.04 2.51
C MET A 14 -13.16 -15.02 2.27
N LEU A 15 -12.82 -16.20 1.74
CA LEU A 15 -13.75 -17.31 1.55
C LEU A 15 -13.79 -18.20 2.81
N ALA A 16 -14.73 -19.14 2.84
CA ALA A 16 -14.76 -20.16 3.88
C ALA A 16 -13.43 -20.92 3.92
N ARG A 17 -12.93 -21.20 5.13
CA ARG A 17 -11.67 -21.94 5.30
C ARG A 17 -11.85 -23.36 4.75
N PRO A 18 -10.94 -23.84 3.88
CA PRO A 18 -10.87 -25.25 3.52
C PRO A 18 -10.78 -26.16 4.75
N LYS A 19 -11.39 -27.34 4.68
CA LYS A 19 -11.31 -28.37 5.73
C LYS A 19 -11.11 -29.75 5.11
N GLY A 20 -10.62 -30.71 5.90
CA GLY A 20 -10.46 -32.10 5.48
C GLY A 20 -9.59 -32.25 4.23
N ALA A 21 -10.01 -33.10 3.30
CA ALA A 21 -9.30 -33.37 2.05
C ALA A 21 -8.94 -32.10 1.24
N LEU A 22 -9.84 -31.12 1.16
CA LEU A 22 -9.57 -29.87 0.43
C LEU A 22 -8.42 -29.07 1.05
N GLU A 23 -8.35 -29.01 2.39
CA GLU A 23 -7.25 -28.33 3.09
C GLU A 23 -5.93 -29.05 2.86
N GLN A 24 -5.93 -30.39 2.89
CA GLN A 24 -4.76 -31.22 2.62
C GLN A 24 -4.23 -30.99 1.21
N VAL A 25 -5.07 -31.06 0.17
CA VAL A 25 -4.64 -30.79 -1.21
C VAL A 25 -4.07 -29.38 -1.33
N CYS A 26 -4.76 -28.37 -0.78
CA CYS A 26 -4.29 -26.99 -0.84
C CYS A 26 -2.91 -26.81 -0.19
N LEU A 27 -2.65 -27.44 0.95
CA LEU A 27 -1.35 -27.41 1.63
C LEU A 27 -0.25 -28.04 0.79
N VAL A 28 -0.52 -29.19 0.17
CA VAL A 28 0.43 -29.91 -0.69
C VAL A 28 0.71 -29.11 -1.96
N LEU A 29 -0.31 -28.58 -2.63
CA LEU A 29 -0.11 -27.73 -3.80
C LEU A 29 0.74 -26.49 -3.45
N CYS A 30 0.47 -25.83 -2.31
CA CYS A 30 1.30 -24.70 -1.86
C CYS A 30 2.76 -25.10 -1.59
N HIS A 31 3.02 -26.33 -1.13
CA HIS A 31 4.37 -26.85 -1.00
C HIS A 31 5.03 -27.08 -2.38
N GLN A 32 4.30 -27.65 -3.34
CA GLN A 32 4.81 -27.82 -4.70
C GLN A 32 5.02 -26.48 -5.44
N ALA A 33 4.20 -25.47 -5.15
CA ALA A 33 4.40 -24.10 -5.62
C ALA A 33 5.71 -23.49 -5.08
N LYS A 34 6.07 -23.78 -3.83
CA LYS A 34 7.37 -23.39 -3.27
C LYS A 34 8.52 -24.07 -4.01
N ASN A 35 8.39 -25.36 -4.31
CA ASN A 35 9.41 -26.10 -5.05
C ASN A 35 9.62 -25.49 -6.44
N LEU A 36 8.52 -25.24 -7.18
CA LEU A 36 8.59 -24.60 -8.49
C LEU A 36 9.19 -23.18 -8.42
N PHE A 37 8.83 -22.40 -7.40
CA PHE A 37 9.44 -21.09 -7.15
C PHE A 37 10.96 -21.22 -7.00
N ASN A 38 11.44 -22.15 -6.18
CA ASN A 38 12.87 -22.36 -5.97
C ASN A 38 13.58 -22.88 -7.23
N THR A 39 12.94 -23.76 -8.01
CA THR A 39 13.47 -24.24 -9.30
C THR A 39 13.63 -23.10 -10.30
N ALA A 40 12.59 -22.27 -10.51
CA ALA A 40 12.69 -21.12 -11.41
C ALA A 40 13.68 -20.07 -10.89
N ASN A 41 13.75 -19.87 -9.56
CA ASN A 41 14.72 -18.98 -8.93
C ASN A 41 16.16 -19.49 -9.17
N PHE A 42 16.38 -20.80 -9.06
CA PHE A 42 17.67 -21.42 -9.37
C PHE A 42 18.11 -21.08 -10.81
N LEU A 43 17.23 -21.23 -11.80
CA LEU A 43 17.54 -20.90 -13.20
C LEU A 43 18.01 -19.44 -13.35
N ILE A 44 17.24 -18.48 -12.79
CA ILE A 44 17.59 -17.05 -12.86
C ILE A 44 18.92 -16.79 -12.14
N ARG A 45 19.14 -17.40 -10.97
CA ARG A 45 20.35 -17.21 -10.16
C ARG A 45 21.60 -17.77 -10.85
N GLN A 46 21.51 -18.93 -11.50
CA GLN A 46 22.64 -19.48 -12.24
C GLN A 46 23.07 -18.54 -13.36
N VAL A 47 22.14 -18.04 -14.18
CA VAL A 47 22.51 -17.07 -15.22
C VAL A 47 22.99 -15.75 -14.62
N THR A 48 22.26 -15.14 -13.69
CA THR A 48 22.67 -13.84 -13.14
C THR A 48 24.02 -13.88 -12.43
N SER A 49 24.40 -15.00 -11.82
CA SER A 49 25.73 -15.17 -11.21
C SER A 49 26.85 -15.43 -12.22
N ALA A 50 26.53 -16.00 -13.39
CA ALA A 50 27.47 -16.27 -14.47
C ALA A 50 27.93 -15.00 -15.20
N TYR A 51 27.17 -13.91 -15.12
CA TYR A 51 27.51 -12.63 -15.73
C TYR A 51 28.06 -11.62 -14.71
N GLN A 52 28.93 -10.73 -15.19
CA GLN A 52 29.43 -9.57 -14.47
C GLN A 52 29.01 -8.28 -15.19
N TYR A 53 28.46 -7.33 -14.45
CA TYR A 53 28.06 -6.04 -15.02
C TYR A 53 29.27 -5.10 -15.18
N ASP A 54 29.48 -4.63 -16.40
CA ASP A 54 30.47 -3.62 -16.77
C ASP A 54 29.77 -2.25 -16.77
N ALA A 55 30.09 -1.42 -15.77
CA ALA A 55 29.42 -0.13 -15.59
C ALA A 55 29.80 0.91 -16.65
N GLN A 56 30.98 0.80 -17.26
CA GLN A 56 31.45 1.75 -18.28
C GLN A 56 30.75 1.47 -19.60
N ALA A 57 30.77 0.21 -20.04
CA ALA A 57 30.12 -0.20 -21.29
C ALA A 57 28.60 -0.40 -21.16
N LYS A 58 28.07 -0.42 -19.93
CA LYS A 58 26.65 -0.68 -19.61
C LYS A 58 26.15 -2.02 -20.17
N VAL A 59 26.99 -3.04 -20.11
CA VAL A 59 26.71 -4.41 -20.58
C VAL A 59 27.01 -5.45 -19.51
N ASN A 60 26.42 -6.62 -19.63
CA ASN A 60 26.75 -7.79 -18.81
C ASN A 60 27.68 -8.68 -19.61
N ARG A 61 28.87 -9.00 -19.08
CA ARG A 61 29.83 -9.91 -19.70
C ARG A 61 29.80 -11.26 -19.01
N LEU A 62 29.77 -12.33 -19.80
CA LEU A 62 29.87 -13.69 -19.27
C LEU A 62 31.25 -13.88 -18.64
N ARG A 63 31.31 -14.52 -17.46
CA ARG A 63 32.59 -14.84 -16.82
C ARG A 63 33.37 -15.87 -17.65
N PRO A 64 34.71 -15.80 -17.66
CA PRO A 64 35.53 -16.75 -18.42
C PRO A 64 35.43 -18.18 -17.87
N GLU A 65 35.34 -18.31 -16.55
CA GLU A 65 35.20 -19.60 -15.87
C GLU A 65 33.77 -19.75 -15.34
N LEU A 66 33.06 -20.75 -15.86
CA LEU A 66 31.69 -21.08 -15.46
C LEU A 66 31.68 -22.37 -14.65
N GLN A 67 30.88 -22.38 -13.59
CA GLN A 67 30.54 -23.61 -12.89
C GLN A 67 29.65 -24.49 -13.79
N ALA A 68 29.71 -25.82 -13.59
CA ALA A 68 28.93 -26.78 -14.39
C ALA A 68 27.43 -26.44 -14.46
N ASN A 69 26.84 -26.06 -13.32
CA ASN A 69 25.43 -25.67 -13.24
C ASN A 69 25.13 -24.37 -14.02
N GLN A 70 26.06 -23.41 -14.05
CA GLN A 70 25.91 -22.17 -14.80
C GLN A 70 25.89 -22.45 -16.31
N ALA A 71 26.86 -23.25 -16.79
CA ALA A 71 26.95 -23.64 -18.19
C ALA A 71 25.70 -24.44 -18.63
N ALA A 72 25.28 -25.43 -17.84
CA ALA A 72 24.10 -26.24 -18.13
C ALA A 72 22.81 -25.42 -18.21
N VAL A 73 22.60 -24.49 -17.27
CA VAL A 73 21.41 -23.62 -17.28
C VAL A 73 21.43 -22.65 -18.47
N ILE A 74 22.59 -22.07 -18.82
CA ILE A 74 22.70 -21.19 -19.99
C ILE A 74 22.39 -21.95 -21.28
N ALA A 75 22.96 -23.15 -21.45
CA ALA A 75 22.69 -24.01 -22.60
C ALA A 75 21.19 -24.36 -22.72
N HIS A 76 20.57 -24.74 -21.59
CA HIS A 76 19.13 -25.02 -21.54
C HIS A 76 18.28 -23.81 -21.95
N ILE A 77 18.57 -22.64 -21.39
CA ILE A 77 17.82 -21.42 -21.71
C ILE A 77 18.00 -21.04 -23.19
N ASN A 78 19.21 -21.14 -23.74
CA ASN A 78 19.45 -20.89 -25.15
C ASN A 78 18.69 -21.87 -26.06
N ALA A 79 18.59 -23.15 -25.68
CA ALA A 79 17.76 -24.12 -26.41
C ALA A 79 16.28 -23.71 -26.41
N GLN A 80 15.75 -23.22 -25.28
CA GLN A 80 14.38 -22.70 -25.23
C GLN A 80 14.19 -21.44 -26.07
N ILE A 81 15.17 -20.52 -26.07
CA ILE A 81 15.14 -19.31 -26.90
C ILE A 81 15.06 -19.67 -28.38
N VAL A 82 15.88 -20.63 -28.83
CA VAL A 82 15.88 -21.12 -30.22
C VAL A 82 14.51 -21.68 -30.58
N SER A 83 13.93 -22.54 -29.73
CA SER A 83 12.59 -23.12 -29.95
C SER A 83 11.50 -22.05 -30.02
N ILE A 84 11.48 -21.09 -29.09
CA ILE A 84 10.50 -19.99 -29.05
C ILE A 84 10.62 -19.12 -30.30
N ASN A 85 11.83 -18.74 -30.68
CA ASN A 85 12.07 -17.90 -31.85
C ASN A 85 11.70 -18.61 -33.15
N ALA A 86 11.96 -19.92 -33.27
CA ALA A 86 11.52 -20.74 -34.39
C ALA A 86 9.99 -20.74 -34.50
N ALA A 87 9.27 -20.96 -33.39
CA ALA A 87 7.82 -20.92 -33.35
C ALA A 87 7.25 -19.52 -33.69
N ARG A 88 7.88 -18.44 -33.23
CA ARG A 88 7.46 -17.05 -33.55
C ARG A 88 7.64 -16.73 -35.03
N LYS A 89 8.74 -17.18 -35.66
CA LYS A 89 8.98 -17.03 -37.10
C LYS A 89 7.96 -17.83 -37.92
N ALA A 90 7.68 -19.08 -37.53
CA ALA A 90 6.75 -19.96 -38.25
C ALA A 90 5.30 -19.44 -38.27
N ARG A 91 4.87 -18.67 -37.27
CA ARG A 91 3.53 -18.04 -37.23
C ARG A 91 3.36 -16.87 -38.22
N HIS A 92 4.46 -16.33 -38.75
CA HIS A 92 4.44 -15.16 -39.62
C HIS A 92 5.35 -15.33 -40.86
N PRO A 93 5.11 -16.36 -41.69
CA PRO A 93 6.01 -16.71 -42.80
C PRO A 93 6.11 -15.59 -43.84
N GLU A 94 5.00 -14.92 -44.16
CA GLU A 94 4.93 -13.80 -45.11
C GLU A 94 5.77 -12.60 -44.66
N LYS A 95 5.75 -12.31 -43.36
CA LYS A 95 6.51 -11.21 -42.75
C LYS A 95 8.02 -11.47 -42.76
N VAL A 96 8.41 -12.73 -42.55
CA VAL A 96 9.81 -13.17 -42.62
C VAL A 96 10.28 -13.10 -44.08
N ALA A 97 9.53 -13.66 -45.02
CA ALA A 97 9.84 -13.64 -46.44
C ALA A 97 9.99 -12.22 -46.99
N LYS A 98 9.08 -11.30 -46.61
CA LYS A 98 9.13 -9.88 -47.02
C LYS A 98 10.33 -9.12 -46.47
N ALA A 99 10.78 -9.44 -45.25
CA ALA A 99 11.97 -8.81 -44.68
C ALA A 99 13.25 -9.31 -45.37
N THR A 100 13.33 -10.62 -45.60
CA THR A 100 14.43 -11.26 -46.35
C THR A 100 14.52 -10.72 -47.77
N SER A 101 13.39 -10.56 -48.48
CA SER A 101 13.39 -10.03 -49.85
C SER A 101 13.76 -8.54 -49.93
N LEU A 102 13.55 -7.78 -48.86
CA LEU A 102 13.88 -6.35 -48.80
C LEU A 102 15.28 -6.09 -48.21
N ASN A 103 16.02 -7.13 -47.82
CA ASN A 103 17.28 -7.04 -47.08
C ASN A 103 17.17 -6.10 -45.85
N LYS A 104 16.01 -6.13 -45.19
CA LYS A 104 15.68 -5.34 -44.00
C LYS A 104 15.61 -6.26 -42.79
N GLU A 105 15.82 -5.70 -41.60
CA GLU A 105 15.53 -6.43 -40.36
C GLU A 105 14.09 -6.96 -40.37
N ALA A 106 13.91 -8.18 -39.86
CA ALA A 106 12.59 -8.78 -39.71
C ALA A 106 11.67 -7.82 -38.94
N PRO A 107 10.36 -7.77 -39.24
CA PRO A 107 9.42 -6.97 -38.43
C PRO A 107 9.53 -7.36 -36.96
N ASP A 108 9.05 -6.51 -36.06
CA ASP A 108 9.11 -6.78 -34.61
C ASP A 108 8.28 -8.04 -34.25
N LEU A 109 8.91 -9.20 -34.40
CA LEU A 109 8.44 -10.51 -33.99
C LEU A 109 8.74 -10.74 -32.50
N LYS A 110 9.23 -9.71 -31.79
CA LYS A 110 9.68 -9.75 -30.41
C LYS A 110 10.65 -10.92 -30.18
N LEU A 111 11.61 -11.13 -31.06
CA LEU A 111 12.57 -12.23 -30.90
C LEU A 111 13.38 -12.05 -29.62
N ILE A 112 13.68 -13.16 -28.95
CA ILE A 112 14.45 -13.16 -27.71
C ILE A 112 15.92 -13.36 -28.08
N PRO A 113 16.85 -12.46 -27.67
CA PRO A 113 18.27 -12.68 -27.92
C PRO A 113 18.79 -13.85 -27.09
N THR A 114 19.69 -14.66 -27.65
CA THR A 114 20.40 -15.71 -26.92
C THR A 114 21.28 -15.11 -25.82
N LEU A 115 21.57 -15.90 -24.80
CA LEU A 115 22.51 -15.57 -23.74
C LEU A 115 23.93 -15.72 -24.28
N ASP A 116 24.43 -14.65 -24.90
CA ASP A 116 25.75 -14.58 -25.51
C ASP A 116 26.80 -14.04 -24.52
N ALA A 117 28.07 -13.96 -24.95
CA ALA A 117 29.17 -13.48 -24.13
C ALA A 117 28.99 -12.03 -23.63
N VAL A 118 28.25 -11.19 -24.37
CA VAL A 118 27.97 -9.79 -24.03
C VAL A 118 26.48 -9.50 -24.17
N MET A 119 25.85 -9.10 -23.06
CA MET A 119 24.40 -8.90 -22.97
C MET A 119 24.06 -7.51 -22.44
N PRO A 120 23.59 -6.58 -23.29
CA PRO A 120 23.15 -5.25 -22.85
C PRO A 120 21.92 -5.31 -21.93
N LYS A 121 20.97 -6.23 -22.20
CA LYS A 121 19.68 -6.31 -21.49
C LYS A 121 19.44 -7.67 -20.81
N LEU A 122 20.46 -8.21 -20.14
CA LEU A 122 20.39 -9.53 -19.48
C LEU A 122 19.13 -9.72 -18.61
N ALA A 123 18.85 -8.77 -17.70
CA ALA A 123 17.69 -8.84 -16.81
C ALA A 123 16.36 -8.83 -17.58
N GLY A 124 16.25 -8.03 -18.64
CA GLY A 124 15.05 -8.00 -19.47
C GLY A 124 14.84 -9.30 -20.25
N THR A 125 15.90 -9.87 -20.81
CA THR A 125 15.87 -11.16 -21.51
C THR A 125 15.45 -12.30 -20.57
N LEU A 126 16.06 -12.38 -19.38
CA LEU A 126 15.76 -13.44 -18.41
C LEU A 126 14.35 -13.37 -17.83
N LEU A 127 13.77 -12.17 -17.76
CA LEU A 127 12.42 -11.96 -17.23
C LEU A 127 11.35 -11.97 -18.32
N ASP A 128 11.67 -12.35 -19.57
CA ASP A 128 10.66 -12.62 -20.59
C ASP A 128 9.71 -13.73 -20.10
N ALA A 129 8.42 -13.42 -20.06
CA ALA A 129 7.41 -14.31 -19.48
C ALA A 129 7.30 -15.65 -20.24
N THR A 130 7.48 -15.62 -21.56
CA THR A 130 7.42 -16.83 -22.38
C THR A 130 8.65 -17.69 -22.15
N LEU A 131 9.83 -17.07 -22.13
CA LEU A 131 11.08 -17.77 -21.89
C LEU A 131 11.09 -18.45 -20.53
N LEU A 132 10.81 -17.71 -19.46
CA LEU A 132 10.90 -18.23 -18.10
C LEU A 132 9.90 -19.37 -17.85
N ASP A 133 8.69 -19.27 -18.41
CA ASP A 133 7.69 -20.35 -18.34
C ASP A 133 8.17 -21.62 -19.06
N ASN A 134 8.69 -21.51 -20.29
CA ASN A 134 9.19 -22.66 -21.04
C ASN A 134 10.47 -23.25 -20.41
N ALA A 135 11.37 -22.39 -19.93
CA ALA A 135 12.59 -22.81 -19.25
C ALA A 135 12.27 -23.62 -18.00
N ALA A 136 11.35 -23.17 -17.15
CA ALA A 136 10.93 -23.91 -15.96
C ALA A 136 10.12 -25.17 -16.30
N ARG A 137 9.27 -25.12 -17.34
CA ARG A 137 8.46 -26.27 -17.79
C ARG A 137 9.29 -27.44 -18.27
N ASN A 138 10.36 -27.14 -19.01
CA ASN A 138 11.21 -28.13 -19.65
C ASN A 138 12.49 -28.43 -18.85
N TRP A 139 12.65 -27.82 -17.67
CA TRP A 139 13.77 -28.13 -16.77
C TRP A 139 13.51 -29.43 -16.01
N GLN A 140 14.50 -30.32 -16.06
CA GLN A 140 14.51 -31.57 -15.28
C GLN A 140 15.48 -31.42 -14.11
N SER A 141 15.09 -31.89 -12.93
CA SER A 141 16.00 -32.02 -11.80
C SER A 141 17.05 -33.09 -12.07
N HIS A 142 18.05 -33.21 -11.18
CA HIS A 142 19.03 -34.30 -11.25
C HIS A 142 18.41 -35.70 -11.22
N ASP A 143 17.21 -35.85 -10.66
CA ASP A 143 16.47 -37.12 -10.59
C ASP A 143 15.54 -37.33 -11.80
N GLY A 144 15.63 -36.46 -12.82
CA GLY A 144 14.76 -36.49 -14.00
C GLY A 144 13.36 -35.93 -13.80
N ASP A 145 13.02 -35.44 -12.59
CA ASP A 145 11.69 -34.94 -12.30
C ASP A 145 11.45 -33.52 -12.82
N ALA A 146 10.23 -33.28 -13.29
CA ALA A 146 9.76 -32.00 -13.81
C ALA A 146 8.75 -31.36 -12.83
N VAL A 147 9.26 -30.63 -11.85
CA VAL A 147 8.47 -29.95 -10.78
C VAL A 147 7.29 -29.13 -11.34
N TYR A 148 7.47 -28.50 -12.51
CA TYR A 148 6.41 -27.73 -13.18
C TYR A 148 5.15 -28.57 -13.45
N LYS A 149 5.29 -29.85 -13.79
CA LYS A 149 4.19 -30.75 -14.18
C LYS A 149 3.36 -31.21 -12.98
N ARG A 150 3.90 -31.09 -11.76
CA ARG A 150 3.20 -31.41 -10.49
C ARG A 150 1.99 -30.49 -10.23
N LEU A 151 1.95 -29.30 -10.84
CA LEU A 151 0.86 -28.34 -10.74
C LEU A 151 0.10 -28.20 -12.08
N PRO A 152 -1.18 -27.80 -12.06
CA PRO A 152 -1.87 -27.32 -13.26
C PRO A 152 -1.09 -26.17 -13.91
N ALA A 153 -0.99 -26.17 -15.25
CA ALA A 153 -0.16 -25.20 -15.98
C ALA A 153 -0.45 -23.74 -15.61
N VAL A 154 -1.72 -23.40 -15.41
CA VAL A 154 -2.13 -22.06 -14.97
C VAL A 154 -1.55 -21.71 -13.61
N MET A 155 -1.54 -22.63 -12.64
CA MET A 155 -0.93 -22.38 -11.33
C MET A 155 0.59 -22.21 -11.47
N SER A 156 1.24 -23.06 -12.27
CA SER A 156 2.68 -22.97 -12.54
C SER A 156 3.07 -21.61 -13.13
N GLN A 157 2.31 -21.14 -14.12
CA GLN A 157 2.50 -19.82 -14.73
C GLN A 157 2.38 -18.68 -13.70
N GLN A 158 1.41 -18.75 -12.78
CA GLN A 158 1.25 -17.74 -11.73
C GLN A 158 2.42 -17.75 -10.74
N VAL A 159 2.90 -18.93 -10.32
CA VAL A 159 4.10 -19.05 -9.46
C VAL A 159 5.31 -18.38 -10.10
N ILE A 160 5.54 -18.66 -11.40
CA ILE A 160 6.63 -18.06 -12.17
C ILE A 160 6.43 -16.55 -12.33
N GLY A 161 5.19 -16.10 -12.59
CA GLY A 161 4.83 -14.69 -12.67
C GLY A 161 5.18 -13.93 -11.39
N ARG A 162 4.87 -14.49 -10.22
CA ARG A 162 5.23 -13.86 -8.93
C ARG A 162 6.73 -13.77 -8.71
N LEU A 163 7.48 -14.81 -9.08
CA LEU A 163 8.94 -14.78 -9.03
C LEU A 163 9.49 -13.68 -9.95
N ARG A 164 8.97 -13.60 -11.18
CA ARG A 164 9.33 -12.56 -12.15
C ARG A 164 9.06 -11.17 -11.58
N ASP A 165 7.90 -10.93 -10.97
CA ASP A 165 7.55 -9.64 -10.38
C ASP A 165 8.47 -9.28 -9.20
N ALA A 166 8.88 -10.26 -8.39
CA ALA A 166 9.86 -10.06 -7.33
C ALA A 166 11.24 -9.64 -7.89
N TYR A 167 11.68 -10.24 -9.00
CA TYR A 167 12.91 -9.86 -9.68
C TYR A 167 12.81 -8.49 -10.36
N SER A 168 11.71 -8.19 -11.03
CA SER A 168 11.45 -6.85 -11.60
C SER A 168 11.55 -5.77 -10.52
N SER A 169 10.89 -5.99 -9.38
CA SER A 169 10.95 -5.07 -8.23
C SER A 169 12.37 -4.92 -7.68
N PHE A 170 13.14 -6.01 -7.62
CA PHE A 170 14.53 -5.98 -7.21
C PHE A 170 15.42 -5.15 -8.15
N PHE A 171 15.29 -5.32 -9.47
CA PHE A 171 16.06 -4.54 -10.44
C PHE A 171 15.68 -3.06 -10.43
N GLU A 172 14.40 -2.72 -10.29
CA GLU A 172 13.97 -1.33 -10.12
C GLU A 172 14.50 -0.71 -8.81
N ALA A 173 14.46 -1.47 -7.71
CA ALA A 173 15.04 -1.01 -6.45
C ALA A 173 16.55 -0.77 -6.55
N LEU A 174 17.29 -1.59 -7.32
CA LEU A 174 18.71 -1.36 -7.57
C LEU A 174 18.98 -0.06 -8.34
N LYS A 175 18.14 0.28 -9.33
CA LYS A 175 18.25 1.57 -10.04
C LYS A 175 18.04 2.75 -9.10
N VAL A 176 17.01 2.68 -8.25
CA VAL A 176 16.74 3.70 -7.23
C VAL A 176 17.91 3.80 -6.25
N TYR A 177 18.44 2.68 -5.78
CA TYR A 177 19.58 2.65 -4.87
C TYR A 177 20.84 3.26 -5.49
N ALA A 178 21.09 3.04 -6.78
CA ALA A 178 22.27 3.60 -7.46
C ALA A 178 22.24 5.13 -7.53
N VAL A 179 21.04 5.73 -7.63
CA VAL A 179 20.85 7.19 -7.71
C VAL A 179 20.70 7.83 -6.33
N ALA A 180 19.94 7.21 -5.43
CA ALA A 180 19.58 7.77 -4.13
C ALA A 180 19.60 6.72 -2.99
N PRO A 181 20.79 6.23 -2.57
CA PRO A 181 20.92 5.17 -1.57
C PRO A 181 20.21 5.48 -0.24
N ALA A 182 20.22 6.75 0.19
CA ALA A 182 19.64 7.21 1.45
C ALA A 182 18.11 7.06 1.52
N THR A 183 17.42 6.89 0.38
CA THR A 183 15.96 6.71 0.34
C THR A 183 15.51 5.28 0.68
N LEU A 184 16.46 4.34 0.79
CA LEU A 184 16.21 2.94 1.10
C LEU A 184 16.93 2.58 2.40
N THR A 185 16.38 1.60 3.13
CA THR A 185 16.96 1.11 4.40
C THR A 185 18.30 0.38 4.22
N GLY A 186 18.76 0.19 2.98
CA GLY A 186 20.01 -0.45 2.62
C GLY A 186 20.00 -0.94 1.18
N ARG A 187 21.11 -1.54 0.76
CA ARG A 187 21.25 -2.11 -0.58
C ARG A 187 20.20 -3.21 -0.82
N PRO A 188 19.37 -3.11 -1.89
CA PRO A 188 18.42 -4.14 -2.25
C PRO A 188 19.10 -5.51 -2.41
N ARG A 189 18.42 -6.56 -1.95
CA ARG A 189 18.90 -7.94 -2.05
C ARG A 189 18.06 -8.72 -3.04
N MET A 190 18.73 -9.60 -3.79
CA MET A 190 18.08 -10.50 -4.75
C MET A 190 17.10 -11.44 -4.03
N PRO A 191 15.97 -11.83 -4.66
CA PRO A 191 15.07 -12.84 -4.11
C PRO A 191 15.80 -14.10 -3.63
N GLY A 192 15.56 -14.48 -2.38
CA GLY A 192 16.16 -15.67 -1.75
C GLY A 192 15.41 -16.95 -2.10
N TYR A 193 16.02 -18.09 -1.80
CA TYR A 193 15.30 -19.36 -1.79
C TYR A 193 14.36 -19.43 -0.58
N LEU A 194 13.20 -20.03 -0.80
CA LEU A 194 12.25 -20.32 0.27
C LEU A 194 12.71 -21.56 1.07
N PRO A 195 12.72 -21.52 2.42
CA PRO A 195 13.05 -22.67 3.26
C PRO A 195 12.36 -24.00 2.89
N LYS A 196 13.03 -25.09 3.28
CA LYS A 196 12.66 -26.48 2.96
C LYS A 196 11.20 -26.83 3.27
N HIS A 197 10.70 -26.43 4.42
CA HIS A 197 9.33 -26.75 4.88
C HIS A 197 8.35 -25.58 4.69
N GLU A 198 8.76 -24.53 3.97
CA GLU A 198 7.89 -23.40 3.67
C GLU A 198 6.88 -23.76 2.57
N ARG A 199 5.81 -22.97 2.49
CA ARG A 199 4.76 -23.08 1.49
C ARG A 199 4.64 -21.76 0.75
N PHE A 200 4.31 -21.82 -0.53
CA PHE A 200 4.13 -20.64 -1.37
C PHE A 200 2.67 -20.49 -1.79
N VAL A 201 2.27 -19.24 -2.00
CA VAL A 201 0.91 -18.89 -2.40
C VAL A 201 0.62 -19.36 -3.82
N ILE A 202 -0.59 -19.89 -4.03
CA ILE A 202 -1.11 -20.22 -5.36
C ILE A 202 -2.14 -19.18 -5.76
N GLU A 203 -2.10 -18.76 -7.02
CA GLU A 203 -3.12 -17.90 -7.62
C GLU A 203 -3.72 -18.55 -8.85
N LEU A 204 -5.00 -18.24 -9.08
CA LEU A 204 -5.80 -18.74 -10.19
C LEU A 204 -6.61 -17.57 -10.76
N PRO A 205 -6.41 -17.16 -12.01
CA PRO A 205 -7.34 -16.25 -12.67
C PRO A 205 -8.70 -16.92 -12.84
N ILE A 206 -9.78 -16.15 -12.72
CA ILE A 206 -11.14 -16.67 -12.84
C ILE A 206 -11.37 -17.30 -14.22
N ALA A 207 -10.74 -16.75 -15.27
CA ALA A 207 -10.84 -17.26 -16.63
C ALA A 207 -10.27 -18.68 -16.81
N ALA A 208 -9.46 -19.15 -15.87
CA ALA A 208 -8.90 -20.50 -15.87
C ALA A 208 -9.71 -21.51 -15.03
N ILE A 209 -10.79 -21.06 -14.40
CA ILE A 209 -11.71 -21.92 -13.65
C ILE A 209 -12.66 -22.56 -14.65
N SER A 210 -12.74 -23.89 -14.62
CA SER A 210 -13.57 -24.64 -15.55
C SER A 210 -15.04 -24.33 -15.29
N VAL A 211 -15.69 -23.67 -16.23
CA VAL A 211 -17.15 -23.61 -16.28
C VAL A 211 -17.64 -24.93 -16.85
N LYS A 212 -18.27 -25.77 -16.03
CA LYS A 212 -19.04 -26.89 -16.58
C LYS A 212 -20.29 -26.30 -17.24
N ARG A 213 -20.32 -26.22 -18.58
CA ARG A 213 -21.58 -26.02 -19.32
C ARG A 213 -22.51 -27.16 -18.97
N GLY A 214 -23.79 -26.82 -18.80
CA GLY A 214 -24.86 -27.67 -18.26
C GLY A 214 -24.68 -29.17 -18.49
N MET A 215 -24.70 -29.93 -17.39
CA MET A 215 -25.29 -31.26 -17.44
C MET A 215 -26.72 -31.05 -17.96
N GLU A 216 -27.13 -31.83 -18.96
CA GLU A 216 -28.47 -31.78 -19.53
C GLU A 216 -29.53 -31.82 -18.42
N ALA A 217 -30.65 -31.13 -18.69
CA ALA A 217 -31.78 -31.03 -17.77
C ALA A 217 -32.35 -32.42 -17.47
N ASP A 218 -32.02 -32.94 -16.29
CA ASP A 218 -32.75 -34.05 -15.71
C ASP A 218 -34.02 -33.47 -15.07
N GLY A 219 -35.13 -33.48 -15.81
CA GLY A 219 -36.51 -33.22 -15.37
C GLY A 219 -36.78 -31.97 -14.52
N ASP A 220 -37.61 -31.05 -15.04
CA ASP A 220 -38.32 -29.95 -14.33
C ASP A 220 -37.50 -29.00 -13.44
N LYS A 221 -36.18 -29.08 -13.39
CA LYS A 221 -35.32 -28.13 -12.68
C LYS A 221 -34.68 -27.12 -13.64
N PRO A 222 -34.69 -25.81 -13.31
CA PRO A 222 -34.03 -24.81 -14.13
C PRO A 222 -32.52 -25.09 -14.24
N ALA A 223 -31.95 -24.80 -15.41
CA ALA A 223 -30.51 -24.92 -15.66
C ALA A 223 -29.71 -24.29 -14.52
N THR A 224 -28.88 -25.08 -13.83
CA THR A 224 -28.00 -24.55 -12.79
C THR A 224 -27.04 -23.55 -13.42
N PRO A 225 -26.83 -22.35 -12.81
CA PRO A 225 -25.87 -21.38 -13.32
C PRO A 225 -24.49 -22.01 -13.46
N ASP A 226 -23.74 -21.60 -14.50
CA ASP A 226 -22.36 -21.97 -14.80
C ASP A 226 -21.50 -22.13 -13.53
N ARG A 227 -21.34 -23.38 -13.06
CA ARG A 227 -20.55 -23.67 -11.86
C ARG A 227 -19.07 -23.65 -12.24
N GLY A 228 -18.33 -22.68 -11.71
CA GLY A 228 -16.89 -22.57 -11.87
C GLY A 228 -16.15 -23.38 -10.81
N TYR A 229 -15.53 -24.48 -11.22
CA TYR A 229 -14.75 -25.38 -10.36
C TYR A 229 -13.24 -25.17 -10.50
N LEU A 230 -12.51 -25.50 -9.43
CA LEU A 230 -11.05 -25.49 -9.46
C LEU A 230 -10.50 -26.47 -10.52
N PRO A 231 -9.31 -26.21 -11.09
CA PRO A 231 -8.73 -27.05 -12.13
C PRO A 231 -8.63 -28.53 -11.75
N SER A 232 -8.81 -29.40 -12.74
CA SER A 232 -8.61 -30.84 -12.58
C SER A 232 -7.17 -31.17 -12.20
N LEU A 233 -7.00 -32.06 -11.22
CA LEU A 233 -5.72 -32.66 -10.86
C LEU A 233 -5.53 -34.07 -11.43
N LYS A 234 -6.50 -34.58 -12.21
CA LYS A 234 -6.46 -35.94 -12.77
C LYS A 234 -5.18 -36.17 -13.58
N GLY A 235 -4.52 -37.31 -13.33
CA GLY A 235 -3.29 -37.71 -14.02
C GLY A 235 -2.02 -36.99 -13.54
N LYS A 236 -2.07 -36.28 -12.40
CA LYS A 236 -0.89 -35.66 -11.79
C LYS A 236 -0.35 -36.51 -10.66
N THR A 237 0.97 -36.67 -10.65
CA THR A 237 1.71 -37.25 -9.52
C THR A 237 2.19 -36.12 -8.62
N ILE A 238 1.60 -35.99 -7.42
CA ILE A 238 1.84 -34.87 -6.52
C ILE A 238 2.40 -35.39 -5.18
N PRO A 239 3.71 -35.25 -4.92
CA PRO A 239 4.31 -35.66 -3.66
C PRO A 239 3.74 -34.89 -2.46
N VAL A 240 3.44 -35.58 -1.37
CA VAL A 240 2.86 -35.00 -0.14
C VAL A 240 3.94 -34.46 0.79
N ASP A 241 5.06 -35.17 0.87
CA ASP A 241 6.17 -34.90 1.77
C ASP A 241 7.42 -34.43 1.01
N TYR A 242 8.44 -34.03 1.77
CA TYR A 242 9.72 -33.63 1.18
C TYR A 242 10.52 -34.83 0.67
N ALA A 243 10.41 -35.98 1.35
CA ALA A 243 11.14 -37.19 0.95
C ALA A 243 10.52 -37.86 -0.29
N GLU A 244 9.39 -37.33 -0.76
CA GLU A 244 8.64 -37.81 -1.93
C GLU A 244 8.31 -39.30 -1.84
N THR A 245 8.06 -39.76 -0.62
CA THR A 245 7.77 -41.18 -0.31
C THR A 245 6.31 -41.52 -0.54
N SER A 246 5.44 -40.51 -0.60
CA SER A 246 4.00 -40.66 -0.80
C SER A 246 3.44 -39.58 -1.71
N VAL A 247 2.39 -39.95 -2.45
CA VAL A 247 1.68 -39.08 -3.38
C VAL A 247 0.23 -38.90 -2.94
N LEU A 248 -0.37 -37.78 -3.31
CA LEU A 248 -1.82 -37.57 -3.10
C LEU A 248 -2.61 -38.63 -3.86
N ASP A 249 -3.56 -39.26 -3.19
CA ASP A 249 -4.49 -40.20 -3.79
C ASP A 249 -5.57 -39.48 -4.63
N ASP A 250 -6.17 -40.22 -5.56
CA ASP A 250 -7.15 -39.69 -6.52
C ASP A 250 -8.43 -39.18 -5.84
N GLU A 251 -8.86 -39.79 -4.73
CA GLU A 251 -10.05 -39.37 -3.98
C GLU A 251 -9.83 -38.01 -3.31
N THR A 252 -8.70 -37.84 -2.63
CA THR A 252 -8.28 -36.57 -2.03
C THR A 252 -8.12 -35.50 -3.10
N MET A 253 -7.51 -35.82 -4.25
CA MET A 253 -7.40 -34.89 -5.38
C MET A 253 -8.76 -34.48 -5.97
N ALA A 254 -9.73 -35.40 -6.03
CA ALA A 254 -11.08 -35.11 -6.52
C ALA A 254 -11.80 -34.06 -5.65
N ALA A 255 -11.54 -34.03 -4.34
CA ALA A 255 -12.10 -33.02 -3.44
C ALA A 255 -11.72 -31.58 -3.83
N PHE A 256 -10.56 -31.39 -4.45
CA PHE A 256 -10.13 -30.08 -4.96
C PHE A 256 -10.99 -29.63 -6.14
N SER A 257 -11.15 -30.49 -7.14
CA SER A 257 -11.93 -30.19 -8.35
C SER A 257 -13.44 -30.19 -8.13
N ALA A 258 -13.93 -30.75 -7.03
CA ALA A 258 -15.34 -30.71 -6.63
C ALA A 258 -15.76 -29.40 -5.93
N PHE A 259 -14.80 -28.57 -5.50
CA PHE A 259 -15.10 -27.34 -4.75
C PHE A 259 -15.78 -26.27 -5.64
N ASP A 260 -17.02 -25.92 -5.30
CA ASP A 260 -17.78 -24.84 -5.95
C ASP A 260 -17.25 -23.47 -5.52
N LEU A 261 -16.23 -23.01 -6.25
CA LEU A 261 -15.53 -21.77 -5.95
C LEU A 261 -16.39 -20.55 -6.25
N VAL A 262 -17.12 -20.55 -7.36
CA VAL A 262 -18.01 -19.43 -7.74
C VAL A 262 -19.15 -19.29 -6.73
N GLY A 263 -19.78 -20.38 -6.32
CA GLY A 263 -20.78 -20.38 -5.26
C GLY A 263 -20.24 -19.85 -3.92
N ALA A 264 -19.02 -20.24 -3.55
CA ALA A 264 -18.35 -19.72 -2.35
C ALA A 264 -18.09 -18.21 -2.42
N VAL A 265 -17.66 -17.69 -3.58
CA VAL A 265 -17.48 -16.25 -3.81
C VAL A 265 -18.81 -15.51 -3.72
N ASN A 266 -19.84 -15.98 -4.42
CA ASN A 266 -21.16 -15.34 -4.43
C ASN A 266 -21.77 -15.29 -3.02
N THR A 267 -21.67 -16.40 -2.27
CA THR A 267 -22.07 -16.45 -0.86
C THR A 267 -21.31 -15.42 -0.02
N ALA A 268 -20.01 -15.25 -0.26
CA ALA A 268 -19.19 -14.27 0.44
C ALA A 268 -19.51 -12.81 0.06
N CYS A 269 -19.85 -12.52 -1.21
CA CYS A 269 -20.34 -11.21 -1.66
C CYS A 269 -21.71 -10.90 -1.02
N HIS A 270 -22.66 -11.84 -1.08
CA HIS A 270 -24.02 -11.67 -0.52
C HIS A 270 -24.01 -11.40 0.99
N LYS A 271 -23.19 -12.12 1.77
CA LYS A 271 -23.02 -11.87 3.22
C LYS A 271 -22.55 -10.45 3.55
N ARG A 272 -21.94 -9.75 2.59
CA ARG A 272 -21.46 -8.37 2.73
C ARG A 272 -22.43 -7.33 2.15
N GLY A 273 -23.60 -7.77 1.68
CA GLY A 273 -24.59 -6.91 1.04
C GLY A 273 -24.27 -6.56 -0.40
N TRP A 274 -23.28 -7.19 -1.03
CA TRP A 274 -22.94 -6.99 -2.44
C TRP A 274 -23.80 -7.92 -3.29
N LYS A 275 -25.03 -7.46 -3.56
CA LYS A 275 -26.07 -8.27 -4.23
C LYS A 275 -25.91 -8.29 -5.75
N ASP A 276 -25.43 -7.19 -6.34
CA ASP A 276 -25.34 -7.05 -7.80
C ASP A 276 -23.93 -6.65 -8.28
N GLY A 277 -23.47 -7.26 -9.38
CA GLY A 277 -22.26 -6.91 -10.12
C GLY A 277 -20.90 -7.25 -9.50
N CYS A 278 -20.85 -8.01 -8.39
CA CYS A 278 -19.62 -8.59 -7.84
C CYS A 278 -19.00 -9.57 -8.85
N THR A 279 -17.91 -9.20 -9.52
CA THR A 279 -17.27 -10.09 -10.51
C THR A 279 -15.90 -10.59 -10.00
N PRO A 280 -15.75 -11.90 -9.71
CA PRO A 280 -14.45 -12.46 -9.35
C PRO A 280 -13.43 -12.28 -10.47
N GLN A 281 -12.18 -12.04 -10.09
CA GLN A 281 -11.05 -11.83 -10.99
C GLN A 281 -9.99 -12.90 -10.79
N HIS A 282 -9.63 -13.15 -9.53
CA HIS A 282 -8.63 -14.14 -9.15
C HIS A 282 -9.01 -14.81 -7.84
N VAL A 283 -8.53 -16.03 -7.63
CA VAL A 283 -8.59 -16.74 -6.36
C VAL A 283 -7.19 -17.10 -5.91
N ARG A 284 -6.95 -16.98 -4.61
CA ARG A 284 -5.66 -17.16 -3.98
C ARG A 284 -5.78 -18.18 -2.86
N ILE A 285 -4.93 -19.19 -2.90
CA ILE A 285 -4.75 -20.14 -1.80
C ILE A 285 -3.47 -19.73 -1.10
N VAL A 286 -3.60 -19.16 0.09
CA VAL A 286 -2.47 -18.61 0.84
C VAL A 286 -2.19 -19.50 2.05
N PRO A 287 -0.98 -20.05 2.17
CA PRO A 287 -0.60 -20.83 3.34
C PRO A 287 -0.58 -19.98 4.60
N ARG A 288 -0.97 -20.57 5.72
CA ARG A 288 -0.78 -20.00 7.07
C ARG A 288 0.13 -20.92 7.87
N ARG A 289 0.57 -20.47 9.05
CA ARG A 289 1.29 -21.33 10.00
C ARG A 289 0.49 -22.60 10.31
N THR A 290 -0.82 -22.45 10.47
CA THR A 290 -1.78 -23.55 10.61
C THR A 290 -2.79 -23.51 9.45
N GLY A 291 -2.74 -24.52 8.58
CA GLY A 291 -3.68 -24.68 7.47
C GLY A 291 -3.49 -23.70 6.30
N VAL A 292 -4.56 -23.45 5.56
CA VAL A 292 -4.62 -22.50 4.44
C VAL A 292 -5.78 -21.53 4.58
N LYS A 293 -5.64 -20.34 3.99
CA LYS A 293 -6.77 -19.44 3.71
C LYS A 293 -7.04 -19.40 2.21
N MET A 294 -8.31 -19.32 1.83
CA MET A 294 -8.72 -19.01 0.47
C MET A 294 -9.27 -17.58 0.42
N GLU A 295 -8.81 -16.82 -0.55
CA GLU A 295 -9.24 -15.44 -0.79
C GLU A 295 -9.61 -15.27 -2.26
N ALA A 296 -10.66 -14.50 -2.55
CA ALA A 296 -11.03 -14.11 -3.90
C ALA A 296 -10.81 -12.60 -4.08
N VAL A 297 -10.15 -12.22 -5.17
CA VAL A 297 -10.11 -10.83 -5.62
C VAL A 297 -11.35 -10.61 -6.49
N VAL A 298 -12.20 -9.67 -6.12
CA VAL A 298 -13.45 -9.34 -6.82
C VAL A 298 -13.45 -7.88 -7.23
N ARG A 299 -14.11 -7.58 -8.35
CA ARG A 299 -14.55 -6.22 -8.67
C ARG A 299 -15.94 -6.03 -8.10
N VAL A 300 -16.12 -4.99 -7.31
CA VAL A 300 -17.44 -4.61 -6.76
C VAL A 300 -17.83 -3.30 -7.42
N PRO A 301 -19.01 -3.21 -8.07
CA PRO A 301 -19.48 -1.95 -8.63
C PRO A 301 -19.52 -0.94 -7.51
N ASN A 302 -18.89 0.19 -7.75
CA ASN A 302 -18.79 1.25 -6.79
C ASN A 302 -18.85 2.54 -7.56
N ALA A 303 -20.01 2.89 -8.12
CA ALA A 303 -20.23 4.24 -8.63
C ALA A 303 -20.28 5.23 -7.46
N TYR A 304 -19.96 6.51 -7.69
CA TYR A 304 -20.16 7.50 -6.63
C TYR A 304 -21.66 7.65 -6.41
N PRO A 305 -22.13 7.81 -5.15
CA PRO A 305 -23.55 8.02 -4.90
C PRO A 305 -24.11 9.15 -5.77
N ALA A 306 -25.30 8.96 -6.34
CA ALA A 306 -25.93 9.97 -7.17
C ALA A 306 -26.02 11.31 -6.42
N ASN A 307 -25.80 12.42 -7.13
CA ASN A 307 -25.78 13.78 -6.59
C ASN A 307 -24.66 14.10 -5.58
N SER A 308 -23.73 13.18 -5.32
CA SER A 308 -22.56 13.48 -4.48
C SER A 308 -21.64 14.49 -5.14
N PHE A 309 -20.72 15.07 -4.36
CA PHE A 309 -19.70 15.99 -4.89
C PHE A 309 -18.85 15.31 -5.97
N LEU A 310 -18.32 14.12 -5.69
CA LEU A 310 -17.52 13.38 -6.66
C LEU A 310 -18.33 12.89 -7.86
N ALA A 311 -19.62 12.56 -7.71
CA ALA A 311 -20.46 12.21 -8.86
C ALA A 311 -20.63 13.38 -9.83
N ARG A 312 -20.93 14.58 -9.30
CA ARG A 312 -21.02 15.82 -10.10
C ARG A 312 -19.68 16.16 -10.75
N LEU A 313 -18.58 16.09 -9.99
CA LEU A 313 -17.24 16.36 -10.53
C LEU A 313 -16.89 15.44 -11.71
N VAL A 314 -17.24 14.15 -11.63
CA VAL A 314 -17.04 13.19 -12.72
C VAL A 314 -17.98 13.45 -13.90
N GLN A 315 -19.22 13.88 -13.66
CA GLN A 315 -20.15 14.26 -14.71
C GLN A 315 -19.64 15.47 -15.49
N ASP A 316 -19.14 16.50 -14.79
CA ASP A 316 -18.76 17.78 -15.39
C ASP A 316 -17.36 17.75 -16.03
N HIS A 317 -16.44 16.94 -15.47
CA HIS A 317 -15.03 16.92 -15.87
C HIS A 317 -14.49 15.52 -16.22
N GLY A 318 -15.37 14.54 -16.44
CA GLY A 318 -15.03 13.15 -16.71
C GLY A 318 -13.95 12.93 -17.78
N PRO A 319 -14.05 13.57 -18.97
CA PRO A 319 -13.05 13.43 -20.03
C PRO A 319 -11.65 13.88 -19.60
N ALA A 320 -11.52 15.06 -19.00
CA ALA A 320 -10.23 15.57 -18.53
C ALA A 320 -9.64 14.71 -17.40
N LEU A 321 -10.49 14.18 -16.53
CA LEU A 321 -10.08 13.28 -15.45
C LEU A 321 -9.65 11.89 -15.94
N ALA A 322 -10.21 11.42 -17.06
CA ALA A 322 -9.87 10.12 -17.66
C ALA A 322 -8.47 10.09 -18.28
N GLU A 323 -7.97 11.24 -18.75
CA GLU A 323 -6.59 11.36 -19.27
C GLU A 323 -5.53 11.25 -18.16
N LEU A 324 -5.91 11.50 -16.90
CA LEU A 324 -5.02 11.48 -15.74
C LEU A 324 -4.87 10.06 -15.18
N THR A 325 -3.89 9.31 -15.69
CA THR A 325 -3.66 7.91 -15.31
C THR A 325 -3.14 7.75 -13.86
N LYS A 326 -2.33 8.68 -13.33
CA LYS A 326 -1.74 8.55 -11.99
C LYS A 326 -2.58 9.22 -10.91
N GLU A 327 -2.66 8.58 -9.73
CA GLU A 327 -3.39 9.13 -8.58
C GLU A 327 -2.89 10.52 -8.16
N LYS A 328 -1.57 10.73 -8.17
CA LYS A 328 -0.97 12.03 -7.82
C LYS A 328 -1.38 13.16 -8.76
N GLU A 329 -1.54 12.86 -10.05
CA GLU A 329 -1.96 13.84 -11.07
C GLU A 329 -3.43 14.23 -10.83
N ARG A 330 -4.30 13.25 -10.55
CA ARG A 330 -5.70 13.50 -10.16
C ARG A 330 -5.83 14.27 -8.85
N ASP A 331 -5.06 13.92 -7.82
CA ASP A 331 -5.08 14.63 -6.54
C ASP A 331 -4.63 16.09 -6.72
N LYS A 332 -3.61 16.35 -7.56
CA LYS A 332 -3.17 17.72 -7.90
C LYS A 332 -4.25 18.50 -8.66
N TRP A 333 -4.90 17.86 -9.63
CA TRP A 333 -5.97 18.48 -10.40
C TRP A 333 -7.13 18.93 -9.51
N ILE A 334 -7.59 18.07 -8.60
CA ILE A 334 -8.70 18.39 -7.67
C ILE A 334 -8.31 19.55 -6.74
N VAL A 335 -7.08 19.56 -6.23
CA VAL A 335 -6.60 20.66 -5.38
C VAL A 335 -6.64 21.98 -6.13
N ASN A 336 -6.19 22.02 -7.39
CA ASN A 336 -6.23 23.24 -8.20
C ASN A 336 -7.67 23.67 -8.51
N TYR A 337 -8.51 22.74 -8.96
CA TYR A 337 -9.94 22.99 -9.18
C TYR A 337 -10.60 23.63 -7.95
N LEU A 338 -10.36 23.08 -6.75
CA LEU A 338 -10.92 23.59 -5.50
C LEU A 338 -10.37 24.96 -5.10
N LYS A 339 -9.09 25.25 -5.41
CA LYS A 339 -8.46 26.55 -5.14
C LYS A 339 -9.07 27.67 -5.99
N ASP A 340 -9.41 27.35 -7.22
CA ASP A 340 -9.89 28.31 -8.22
C ASP A 340 -11.41 28.58 -8.10
N LEU A 341 -12.12 27.87 -7.20
CA LEU A 341 -13.54 28.09 -6.98
C LEU A 341 -13.82 29.48 -6.37
N PRO A 342 -14.84 30.20 -6.87
CA PRO A 342 -15.24 31.49 -6.29
C PRO A 342 -15.87 31.31 -4.90
N ALA A 343 -15.69 32.28 -3.99
CA ALA A 343 -16.19 32.22 -2.61
C ALA A 343 -17.68 31.84 -2.48
N LYS A 344 -18.53 32.30 -3.42
CA LYS A 344 -19.97 32.05 -3.40
C LYS A 344 -20.34 30.59 -3.64
N VAL A 345 -19.44 29.79 -4.20
CA VAL A 345 -19.69 28.41 -4.65
C VAL A 345 -18.76 27.42 -3.94
N LEU A 346 -18.17 27.83 -2.82
CA LEU A 346 -17.32 26.93 -2.04
C LEU A 346 -18.14 25.73 -1.52
N PRO A 347 -17.62 24.50 -1.69
CA PRO A 347 -18.30 23.33 -1.17
C PRO A 347 -18.31 23.34 0.35
N ARG A 348 -19.28 22.66 0.96
CA ARG A 348 -19.26 22.44 2.41
C ARG A 348 -18.07 21.55 2.73
N PHE A 349 -17.15 22.00 3.58
CA PHE A 349 -15.92 21.28 3.83
C PHE A 349 -15.63 21.09 5.32
N ALA A 350 -14.87 20.05 5.62
CA ALA A 350 -14.27 19.83 6.93
C ALA A 350 -12.75 19.86 6.80
N ALA A 351 -12.08 20.55 7.72
CA ALA A 351 -10.64 20.55 7.81
C ALA A 351 -10.19 19.69 9.00
N ILE A 352 -9.23 18.78 8.77
CA ILE A 352 -8.74 17.82 9.75
C ILE A 352 -7.27 18.13 10.04
N ASP A 353 -7.01 18.44 11.29
CA ASP A 353 -5.67 18.49 11.87
C ASP A 353 -5.36 17.15 12.55
N LEU A 354 -4.23 16.54 12.20
CA LEU A 354 -3.81 15.24 12.74
C LEU A 354 -2.68 15.45 13.75
N GLY A 355 -3.01 15.35 15.03
CA GLY A 355 -2.09 15.63 16.12
C GLY A 355 -1.59 14.40 16.87
N THR A 356 -0.72 14.66 17.84
CA THR A 356 -0.12 13.65 18.72
C THR A 356 -0.90 13.43 20.01
N ASN A 357 -1.42 14.49 20.62
CA ASN A 357 -2.24 14.41 21.83
C ASN A 357 -3.71 14.15 21.48
N ASN A 358 -4.22 14.89 20.50
CA ASN A 358 -5.50 14.64 19.86
C ASN A 358 -5.22 13.96 18.53
N ILE A 359 -5.73 12.74 18.34
CA ILE A 359 -5.46 11.92 17.14
C ILE A 359 -5.94 12.65 15.89
N ALA A 360 -7.10 13.31 15.99
CA ALA A 360 -7.68 14.11 14.92
C ALA A 360 -8.57 15.22 15.50
N THR A 361 -8.44 16.43 14.96
CA THR A 361 -9.37 17.54 15.22
C THR A 361 -10.06 17.90 13.92
N VAL A 362 -11.39 17.84 13.90
CA VAL A 362 -12.22 18.11 12.72
C VAL A 362 -12.96 19.42 12.92
N ALA A 363 -12.66 20.42 12.11
CA ALA A 363 -13.34 21.71 12.06
C ALA A 363 -14.24 21.78 10.82
N TYR A 364 -15.41 22.44 10.93
CA TYR A 364 -16.43 22.43 9.88
C TYR A 364 -16.69 23.84 9.33
N SER A 365 -16.80 23.99 8.01
CA SER A 365 -17.19 25.25 7.38
C SER A 365 -18.69 25.58 7.54
N THR A 366 -19.47 24.61 8.01
CA THR A 366 -20.94 24.70 8.14
C THR A 366 -21.40 25.30 9.47
N GLY A 367 -20.49 25.79 10.31
CA GLY A 367 -20.83 26.41 11.61
C GLY A 367 -21.06 25.42 12.76
N HIS A 368 -20.98 24.11 12.50
CA HIS A 368 -21.03 23.10 13.55
C HIS A 368 -19.82 23.19 14.49
N GLN A 369 -19.99 22.79 15.75
CA GLN A 369 -18.89 22.66 16.70
C GLN A 369 -17.85 21.67 16.18
N ALA A 370 -16.57 21.97 16.40
CA ALA A 370 -15.46 21.10 16.03
C ALA A 370 -15.49 19.79 16.83
N ALA A 371 -15.03 18.70 16.23
CA ALA A 371 -14.88 17.40 16.89
C ALA A 371 -13.41 17.13 17.19
N VAL A 372 -13.02 17.13 18.46
CA VAL A 372 -11.66 16.82 18.91
C VAL A 372 -11.59 15.37 19.39
N HIS A 373 -10.89 14.51 18.67
CA HIS A 373 -10.76 13.09 18.99
C HIS A 373 -9.51 12.84 19.85
N THR A 374 -9.72 12.46 21.10
CA THR A 374 -8.65 12.23 22.08
C THR A 374 -7.82 10.98 21.81
N GLY A 375 -6.51 11.07 22.07
CA GLY A 375 -5.58 9.94 22.02
C GLY A 375 -5.47 9.13 23.31
N GLY A 376 -5.97 9.64 24.44
CA GLY A 376 -5.71 9.06 25.76
C GLY A 376 -6.05 7.57 25.91
N HIS A 377 -7.22 7.14 25.40
CA HIS A 377 -7.59 5.72 25.44
C HIS A 377 -6.69 4.85 24.53
N PHE A 378 -6.32 5.37 23.35
CA PHE A 378 -5.41 4.68 22.44
C PHE A 378 -4.05 4.48 23.08
N ASP A 379 -3.49 5.55 23.63
CA ASP A 379 -2.19 5.54 24.31
C ASP A 379 -2.18 4.56 25.48
N ALA A 380 -3.25 4.55 26.30
CA ALA A 380 -3.37 3.66 27.45
C ALA A 380 -3.35 2.18 27.03
N VAL A 381 -4.17 1.78 26.05
CA VAL A 381 -4.23 0.38 25.59
C VAL A 381 -2.92 -0.03 24.92
N MET A 382 -2.35 0.85 24.09
CA MET A 382 -1.07 0.60 23.44
C MET A 382 0.08 0.46 24.45
N ALA A 383 0.07 1.24 25.54
CA ALA A 383 1.04 1.11 26.61
C ALA A 383 0.96 -0.28 27.27
N THR A 384 -0.25 -0.73 27.65
CA THR A 384 -0.45 -2.06 28.24
C THR A 384 0.01 -3.18 27.30
N MET A 385 -0.33 -3.11 26.01
CA MET A 385 0.11 -4.13 25.04
C MET A 385 1.63 -4.14 24.86
N ASN A 386 2.26 -2.96 24.83
CA ASN A 386 3.72 -2.87 24.73
C ASN A 386 4.40 -3.41 25.98
N GLU A 387 3.88 -3.14 27.19
CA GLU A 387 4.42 -3.69 28.44
C GLU A 387 4.40 -5.22 28.46
N VAL A 388 3.33 -5.84 27.95
CA VAL A 388 3.25 -7.31 27.84
C VAL A 388 4.30 -7.86 26.87
N ILE A 389 4.48 -7.21 25.72
CA ILE A 389 5.50 -7.60 24.73
C ILE A 389 6.91 -7.40 25.28
N ASP A 390 7.18 -6.25 25.90
CA ASP A 390 8.48 -5.89 26.46
C ASP A 390 8.86 -6.84 27.61
N ARG A 391 7.88 -7.22 28.45
CA ARG A 391 8.07 -8.22 29.51
C ARG A 391 8.42 -9.58 28.93
N PHE A 392 7.68 -10.06 27.92
CA PHE A 392 7.97 -11.31 27.24
C PHE A 392 9.39 -11.31 26.66
N VAL A 393 9.79 -10.23 25.97
CA VAL A 393 11.14 -10.12 25.41
C VAL A 393 12.18 -10.13 26.53
N SER A 394 11.98 -9.37 27.60
CA SER A 394 12.90 -9.28 28.74
C SER A 394 13.12 -10.64 29.41
N GLU A 395 12.05 -11.36 29.73
CA GLU A 395 12.08 -12.68 30.38
C GLU A 395 12.82 -13.73 29.54
N ASN A 396 12.71 -13.64 28.21
CA ASN A 396 13.31 -14.60 27.28
C ASN A 396 14.68 -14.15 26.74
N THR A 397 15.18 -12.98 27.12
CA THR A 397 16.47 -12.47 26.63
C THR A 397 17.64 -13.10 27.42
N PRO A 398 18.56 -13.85 26.77
CA PRO A 398 19.73 -14.43 27.43
C PRO A 398 20.66 -13.38 28.04
N LEU A 399 21.38 -13.74 29.11
CA LEU A 399 22.34 -12.84 29.78
C LEU A 399 23.34 -12.21 28.80
N ARG A 400 23.92 -13.01 27.90
CA ARG A 400 24.85 -12.52 26.88
C ARG A 400 24.25 -11.47 25.94
N ALA A 401 22.98 -11.65 25.56
CA ALA A 401 22.28 -10.66 24.75
C ALA A 401 22.04 -9.35 25.52
N ARG A 402 21.78 -9.42 26.83
CA ARG A 402 21.65 -8.24 27.71
C ARG A 402 22.98 -7.47 27.81
N GLU A 403 24.10 -8.17 27.96
CA GLU A 403 25.45 -7.57 27.95
C GLU A 403 25.72 -6.81 26.65
N LEU A 404 25.49 -7.45 25.50
CA LEU A 404 25.69 -6.83 24.19
C LEU A 404 24.75 -5.64 23.95
N GLN A 405 23.51 -5.69 24.45
CA GLN A 405 22.59 -4.55 24.44
C GLN A 405 23.09 -3.41 25.34
N GLY A 406 23.62 -3.72 26.52
CA GLY A 406 24.25 -2.75 27.42
C GLY A 406 25.45 -2.07 26.79
N LYS A 407 26.37 -2.86 26.21
CA LYS A 407 27.53 -2.36 25.45
C LYS A 407 27.11 -1.48 24.28
N LYS A 408 26.10 -1.90 23.50
CA LYS A 408 25.53 -1.10 22.41
C LYS A 408 25.02 0.26 22.89
N ASN A 409 24.33 0.31 24.03
CA ASN A 409 23.81 1.55 24.60
C ASN A 409 24.92 2.48 25.11
N ALA A 410 25.99 1.92 25.71
CA ALA A 410 27.17 2.68 26.11
C ALA A 410 27.90 3.29 24.90
N LEU A 411 28.23 2.46 23.90
CA LEU A 411 28.90 2.90 22.67
C LEU A 411 28.10 3.95 21.90
N ARG A 412 26.76 3.88 21.92
CA ARG A 412 25.90 4.88 21.28
C ARG A 412 26.10 6.28 21.89
N LYS A 413 26.35 6.39 23.21
CA LYS A 413 26.64 7.68 23.86
C LYS A 413 27.94 8.28 23.34
N GLU A 414 28.90 7.42 23.01
CA GLU A 414 30.21 7.77 22.46
C GLU A 414 30.20 7.87 20.92
N LYS A 415 29.01 7.82 20.28
CA LYS A 415 28.84 7.77 18.80
C LYS A 415 29.53 6.59 18.11
N HIS A 416 29.84 5.53 18.84
CA HIS A 416 30.40 4.28 18.32
C HIS A 416 29.31 3.21 18.13
N THR A 417 29.64 2.13 17.43
CA THR A 417 28.76 0.98 17.18
C THR A 417 29.43 -0.33 17.56
N LEU A 418 28.65 -1.39 17.73
CA LEU A 418 29.19 -2.73 17.98
C LEU A 418 30.02 -3.19 16.78
N THR A 419 30.99 -4.08 17.02
CA THR A 419 31.70 -4.73 15.92
C THR A 419 30.75 -5.58 15.07
N LYS A 420 31.13 -5.88 13.82
CA LYS A 420 30.31 -6.73 12.94
C LYS A 420 30.03 -8.11 13.54
N ALA A 421 31.01 -8.68 14.27
CA ALA A 421 30.88 -9.96 14.94
C ALA A 421 29.83 -9.90 16.07
N GLU A 422 29.92 -8.90 16.95
CA GLU A 422 28.98 -8.68 18.04
C GLU A 422 27.56 -8.36 17.53
N HIS A 423 27.44 -7.64 16.41
CA HIS A 423 26.14 -7.42 15.77
C HIS A 423 25.50 -8.71 15.26
N ARG A 424 26.30 -9.64 14.70
CA ARG A 424 25.82 -10.95 14.27
C ARG A 424 25.44 -11.83 15.47
N GLU A 425 26.28 -11.83 16.51
CA GLU A 425 26.04 -12.57 17.75
C GLU A 425 24.74 -12.12 18.42
N LEU A 426 24.58 -10.80 18.63
CA LEU A 426 23.36 -10.23 19.19
C LEU A 426 22.13 -10.58 18.34
N GLY A 427 22.25 -10.52 17.01
CA GLY A 427 21.18 -10.92 16.09
C GLY A 427 20.81 -12.40 16.22
N ALA A 428 21.81 -13.29 16.33
CA ALA A 428 21.60 -14.72 16.50
C ALA A 428 20.94 -15.07 17.83
N LEU A 429 21.32 -14.40 18.92
CA LEU A 429 20.74 -14.63 20.26
C LEU A 429 19.29 -14.15 20.37
N LEU A 430 18.94 -13.05 19.70
CA LEU A 430 17.58 -12.51 19.74
C LEU A 430 16.62 -13.17 18.75
N LYS A 431 17.15 -13.75 17.66
CA LYS A 431 16.34 -14.34 16.60
C LYS A 431 15.31 -15.38 17.09
N PRO A 432 15.67 -16.36 17.96
CA PRO A 432 14.70 -17.33 18.48
C PRO A 432 13.53 -16.68 19.24
N ILE A 433 13.80 -15.62 20.00
CA ILE A 433 12.77 -14.89 20.77
C ILE A 433 11.71 -14.30 19.84
N TYR A 434 12.13 -13.74 18.70
CA TYR A 434 11.24 -13.13 17.71
C TYR A 434 10.55 -14.16 16.80
N GLU A 435 11.13 -15.36 16.67
CA GLU A 435 10.54 -16.49 15.94
C GLU A 435 9.55 -17.29 16.78
N GLU A 436 9.58 -17.10 18.11
CA GLU A 436 8.68 -17.75 19.06
C GLU A 436 7.21 -17.42 18.75
N PRO A 437 6.32 -18.42 18.57
CA PRO A 437 4.89 -18.19 18.29
C PRO A 437 4.23 -17.19 19.22
N ARG A 438 4.55 -17.24 20.52
CA ARG A 438 3.96 -16.34 21.52
C ARG A 438 4.31 -14.86 21.26
N TYR A 439 5.55 -14.55 20.89
CA TYR A 439 5.94 -13.18 20.52
C TYR A 439 5.20 -12.68 19.28
N GLN A 440 5.13 -13.53 18.26
CA GLN A 440 4.46 -13.22 17.00
C GLN A 440 2.97 -12.98 17.23
N ASP A 441 2.32 -13.80 18.06
CA ASP A 441 0.91 -13.64 18.40
C ASP A 441 0.63 -12.35 19.18
N LEU A 442 1.45 -12.02 20.18
CA LEU A 442 1.32 -10.76 20.94
C LEU A 442 1.48 -9.55 20.02
N THR A 443 2.49 -9.58 19.15
CA THR A 443 2.75 -8.50 18.18
C THR A 443 1.60 -8.39 17.18
N ALA A 444 1.14 -9.52 16.62
CA ALA A 444 0.02 -9.56 15.68
C ALA A 444 -1.27 -9.03 16.32
N ARG A 445 -1.58 -9.41 17.56
CA ARG A 445 -2.75 -8.89 18.30
C ARG A 445 -2.69 -7.38 18.45
N ARG A 446 -1.52 -6.82 18.80
CA ARG A 446 -1.33 -5.37 18.90
C ARG A 446 -1.56 -4.67 17.57
N GLU A 447 -0.97 -5.18 16.48
CA GLU A 447 -1.13 -4.59 15.15
C GLU A 447 -2.58 -4.65 14.66
N VAL A 448 -3.25 -5.79 14.86
CA VAL A 448 -4.69 -5.97 14.54
C VAL A 448 -5.55 -5.00 15.34
N TRP A 449 -5.32 -4.87 16.65
CA TRP A 449 -6.08 -3.94 17.49
C TRP A 449 -5.88 -2.49 17.02
N LYS A 450 -4.64 -2.09 16.74
CA LYS A 450 -4.31 -0.75 16.21
C LYS A 450 -5.04 -0.47 14.90
N GLU A 451 -5.02 -1.42 13.97
CA GLU A 451 -5.70 -1.26 12.68
C GLU A 451 -7.23 -1.18 12.85
N GLN A 452 -7.81 -2.02 13.70
CA GLN A 452 -9.24 -1.97 14.05
C GLN A 452 -9.62 -0.64 14.72
N TYR A 453 -8.79 -0.11 15.61
CA TYR A 453 -8.98 1.20 16.23
C TYR A 453 -9.06 2.30 15.17
N LEU A 454 -8.07 2.37 14.26
CA LEU A 454 -8.03 3.37 13.20
C LEU A 454 -9.22 3.22 12.23
N HIS A 455 -9.66 2.00 11.91
CA HIS A 455 -10.88 1.77 11.12
C HIS A 455 -12.13 2.29 11.83
N ARG A 456 -12.29 2.04 13.13
CA ARG A 456 -13.47 2.52 13.87
C ARG A 456 -13.47 4.03 13.99
N LEU A 457 -12.32 4.64 14.32
CA LEU A 457 -12.15 6.08 14.41
C LEU A 457 -12.49 6.79 13.09
N SER A 458 -11.83 6.39 11.99
CA SER A 458 -12.09 6.98 10.66
C SER A 458 -13.54 6.80 10.20
N ARG A 459 -14.20 5.69 10.55
CA ARG A 459 -15.63 5.50 10.27
C ARG A 459 -16.49 6.53 11.01
N GLY A 460 -16.19 6.81 12.28
CA GLY A 460 -16.88 7.84 13.06
C GLY A 460 -16.64 9.24 12.52
N ILE A 461 -15.39 9.60 12.21
CA ILE A 461 -15.03 10.89 11.60
C ILE A 461 -15.81 11.12 10.30
N VAL A 462 -15.77 10.16 9.38
CA VAL A 462 -16.44 10.28 8.08
C VAL A 462 -17.96 10.34 8.23
N ARG A 463 -18.55 9.60 9.18
CA ARG A 463 -19.98 9.72 9.50
C ARG A 463 -20.34 11.10 10.02
N HIS A 464 -19.58 11.65 10.96
CA HIS A 464 -19.80 13.00 11.44
C HIS A 464 -19.75 14.05 10.33
N CYS A 465 -18.87 13.88 9.34
CA CYS A 465 -18.82 14.70 8.13
C CYS A 465 -20.09 14.51 7.26
N ALA A 466 -20.52 13.26 7.05
CA ALA A 466 -21.71 12.94 6.28
C ALA A 466 -22.98 13.54 6.89
N ASP A 467 -23.17 13.36 8.20
CA ASP A 467 -24.32 13.87 8.95
C ASP A 467 -24.40 15.41 8.91
N ARG A 468 -23.26 16.09 8.67
CA ARG A 468 -23.15 17.55 8.53
C ARG A 468 -23.17 18.03 7.08
N GLY A 469 -23.45 17.14 6.12
CA GLY A 469 -23.52 17.45 4.70
C GLY A 469 -22.19 17.90 4.09
N ILE A 470 -21.06 17.46 4.64
CA ILE A 470 -19.72 17.81 4.14
C ILE A 470 -19.46 17.10 2.81
N GLU A 471 -18.96 17.86 1.84
CA GLU A 471 -18.65 17.44 0.48
C GLU A 471 -17.13 17.23 0.26
N VAL A 472 -16.31 18.04 0.95
CA VAL A 472 -14.84 18.02 0.82
C VAL A 472 -14.19 17.90 2.20
N ILE A 473 -13.24 16.98 2.35
CA ILE A 473 -12.40 16.86 3.54
C ILE A 473 -10.98 17.30 3.18
N VAL A 474 -10.48 18.30 3.90
CA VAL A 474 -9.12 18.84 3.77
C VAL A 474 -8.30 18.32 4.94
N ILE A 475 -7.18 17.64 4.68
CA ILE A 475 -6.33 17.09 5.75
C ILE A 475 -4.97 17.77 5.73
N GLY A 476 -4.53 18.31 6.87
CA GLY A 476 -3.18 18.81 7.06
C GLY A 476 -2.17 17.67 7.04
N LYS A 477 -1.11 17.81 6.23
CA LYS A 477 -0.02 16.86 6.14
C LYS A 477 1.29 17.56 5.79
N ASN A 478 2.26 17.55 6.71
CA ASN A 478 3.64 17.92 6.39
C ASN A 478 4.38 16.78 5.66
N ALA A 479 5.08 17.11 4.58
CA ALA A 479 6.03 16.20 3.95
C ALA A 479 7.23 15.99 4.90
N ARG A 480 7.66 14.73 5.09
CA ARG A 480 8.76 14.29 6.01
C ARG A 480 8.45 14.30 7.52
N TRP A 481 7.20 14.27 7.92
CA TRP A 481 6.82 14.27 9.35
C TRP A 481 7.40 13.11 10.19
N LYS A 482 7.97 12.04 9.60
CA LYS A 482 8.60 10.95 10.38
C LYS A 482 10.12 10.96 10.33
N ASP A 483 10.71 11.77 9.45
CA ASP A 483 12.14 11.85 9.27
C ASP A 483 12.64 13.00 10.15
N GLU A 484 13.34 12.67 11.24
CA GLU A 484 14.06 13.63 12.11
C GLU A 484 13.20 14.58 12.96
N VAL A 485 12.07 14.11 13.48
CA VAL A 485 11.32 14.93 14.45
C VAL A 485 11.97 14.85 15.83
N ASP A 486 12.53 15.96 16.31
CA ASP A 486 12.94 16.13 17.72
C ASP A 486 11.87 16.89 18.51
N MET A 487 10.68 16.28 18.68
CA MET A 487 9.62 16.78 19.58
C MET A 487 9.81 16.28 21.03
N GLY A 488 10.97 15.70 21.35
CA GLY A 488 11.25 15.01 22.61
C GLY A 488 10.85 13.53 22.61
N ARG A 489 11.57 12.70 23.38
CA ARG A 489 11.48 11.22 23.36
C ARG A 489 10.08 10.66 23.57
N GLN A 490 9.31 11.23 24.50
CA GLN A 490 7.95 10.77 24.80
C GLN A 490 6.97 11.12 23.67
N GLN A 491 7.02 12.35 23.16
CA GLN A 491 6.16 12.80 22.07
C GLN A 491 6.47 12.05 20.77
N ASN A 492 7.75 11.84 20.47
CA ASN A 492 8.19 11.05 19.33
C ASN A 492 7.68 9.61 19.39
N ARG A 493 7.69 8.98 20.57
CA ARG A 493 7.16 7.62 20.75
C ARG A 493 5.65 7.58 20.46
N ARG A 494 4.86 8.50 21.02
CA ARG A 494 3.42 8.62 20.75
C ARG A 494 3.14 8.88 19.28
N PHE A 495 3.87 9.80 18.67
CA PHE A 495 3.74 10.14 17.25
C PHE A 495 4.06 8.93 16.34
N CYS A 496 5.11 8.17 16.64
CA CYS A 496 5.45 6.96 15.90
C CYS A 496 4.44 5.83 16.07
N GLN A 497 3.70 5.79 17.19
CA GLN A 497 2.66 4.78 17.45
C GLN A 497 1.41 5.01 16.58
N ILE A 498 1.06 6.26 16.27
CA ILE A 498 -0.08 6.59 15.40
C ILE A 498 0.34 6.50 13.93
N ALA A 499 -0.32 5.61 13.18
CA ALA A 499 -0.10 5.50 11.74
C ALA A 499 -0.92 6.56 10.98
N HIS A 500 -0.55 7.84 11.07
CA HIS A 500 -1.29 8.96 10.42
C HIS A 500 -1.55 8.72 8.93
N ALA A 501 -0.55 8.23 8.18
CA ALA A 501 -0.74 7.86 6.77
C ALA A 501 -1.87 6.83 6.58
N ARG A 502 -1.93 5.81 7.45
CA ARG A 502 -2.97 4.78 7.42
C ARG A 502 -4.35 5.34 7.79
N LEU A 503 -4.40 6.27 8.75
CA LEU A 503 -5.64 6.96 9.10
C LEU A 503 -6.17 7.82 7.95
N ILE A 504 -5.30 8.54 7.25
CA ILE A 504 -5.64 9.32 6.04
C ILE A 504 -6.21 8.39 4.96
N GLU A 505 -5.55 7.26 4.69
CA GLU A 505 -6.07 6.26 3.74
C GLU A 505 -7.46 5.80 4.14
N PHE A 506 -7.68 5.52 5.43
CA PHE A 506 -8.98 5.06 5.93
C PHE A 506 -10.09 6.11 5.85
N ILE A 507 -9.77 7.37 6.11
CA ILE A 507 -10.71 8.49 5.91
C ILE A 507 -10.99 8.64 4.42
N ARG A 508 -9.95 8.64 3.58
CA ARG A 508 -10.03 8.82 2.12
C ARG A 508 -10.96 7.81 1.48
N TYR A 509 -10.73 6.50 1.67
CA TYR A 509 -11.57 5.51 0.99
C TYR A 509 -13.02 5.59 1.48
N LYS A 510 -13.27 5.73 2.79
CA LYS A 510 -14.64 5.79 3.34
C LYS A 510 -15.40 7.04 2.92
N ALA A 511 -14.73 8.19 2.87
CA ALA A 511 -15.31 9.44 2.41
C ALA A 511 -15.66 9.35 0.92
N GLN A 512 -14.79 8.75 0.11
CA GLN A 512 -15.05 8.50 -1.32
C GLN A 512 -16.23 7.54 -1.54
N LEU A 513 -16.43 6.53 -0.68
CA LEU A 513 -17.63 5.69 -0.73
C LEU A 513 -18.93 6.48 -0.52
N LEU A 514 -18.88 7.58 0.24
CA LEU A 514 -19.99 8.52 0.40
C LEU A 514 -19.97 9.64 -0.64
N GLY A 515 -19.07 9.57 -1.61
CA GLY A 515 -18.97 10.53 -2.70
C GLY A 515 -18.38 11.89 -2.32
N MET A 516 -17.63 11.96 -1.21
CA MET A 516 -16.89 13.14 -0.76
C MET A 516 -15.45 13.14 -1.31
N ALA A 517 -14.93 14.33 -1.65
CA ALA A 517 -13.52 14.47 -2.00
C ALA A 517 -12.64 14.54 -0.74
N VAL A 518 -11.44 13.96 -0.80
CA VAL A 518 -10.44 14.10 0.28
C VAL A 518 -9.13 14.57 -0.33
N VAL A 519 -8.65 15.73 0.12
CA VAL A 519 -7.41 16.35 -0.34
C VAL A 519 -6.46 16.58 0.83
N THR A 520 -5.17 16.50 0.56
CA THR A 520 -4.13 16.78 1.55
C THR A 520 -3.43 18.09 1.19
N VAL A 521 -3.25 18.96 2.18
CA VAL A 521 -2.53 20.23 2.05
C VAL A 521 -1.35 20.27 3.02
N GLU A 522 -0.34 21.07 2.69
CA GLU A 522 0.73 21.37 3.63
C GLU A 522 0.18 22.24 4.78
N GLU A 523 0.69 22.05 6.00
CA GLU A 523 0.12 22.67 7.20
C GLU A 523 1.12 23.59 7.93
N SER A 524 2.15 24.06 7.23
CA SER A 524 3.15 24.98 7.79
C SER A 524 2.47 26.25 8.31
N TYR A 525 2.94 26.73 9.46
CA TYR A 525 2.48 27.96 10.12
C TYR A 525 0.99 27.97 10.56
N THR A 526 0.22 26.91 10.31
CA THR A 526 -1.21 26.81 10.69
C THR A 526 -1.41 26.87 12.21
N SER A 527 -0.45 26.38 12.98
CA SER A 527 -0.48 26.35 14.45
C SER A 527 -0.04 27.67 15.11
N ARG A 528 0.51 28.60 14.33
CA ARG A 528 1.05 29.91 14.77
C ARG A 528 0.23 31.09 14.28
N THR A 529 -0.65 30.88 13.31
CA THR A 529 -1.45 31.94 12.69
C THR A 529 -2.82 32.04 13.35
N SER A 530 -3.27 33.26 13.59
CA SER A 530 -4.59 33.56 14.15
C SER A 530 -5.68 33.38 13.09
N PHE A 531 -6.56 32.38 13.26
CA PHE A 531 -7.73 32.23 12.37
C PHE A 531 -8.75 33.36 12.57
N VAL A 532 -9.01 33.72 13.83
CA VAL A 532 -10.01 34.76 14.19
C VAL A 532 -9.65 36.13 13.63
N ALA A 533 -8.35 36.47 13.61
CA ALA A 533 -7.89 37.74 13.06
C ALA A 533 -7.75 37.74 11.53
N ASN A 534 -8.08 36.63 10.86
CA ASN A 534 -7.84 36.44 9.42
C ASN A 534 -6.39 36.73 9.00
N GLU A 535 -5.43 36.48 9.90
CA GLU A 535 -4.01 36.78 9.69
C GLU A 535 -3.49 36.05 8.44
N THR A 536 -2.65 36.71 7.65
CA THR A 536 -2.12 36.18 6.38
C THR A 536 -1.33 34.90 6.64
N LEU A 537 -1.64 33.85 5.87
CA LEU A 537 -1.13 32.50 6.12
C LEU A 537 0.00 32.16 5.14
N ALA A 538 1.25 32.16 5.60
CA ALA A 538 2.42 31.87 4.76
C ALA A 538 2.53 30.37 4.38
N CYS A 539 2.99 30.07 3.17
CA CYS A 539 3.31 28.71 2.70
C CYS A 539 4.82 28.43 2.73
N TYR A 540 5.20 27.17 2.97
CA TYR A 540 6.61 26.79 2.99
C TYR A 540 7.23 26.86 1.59
N GLY A 541 8.27 27.68 1.40
CA GLY A 541 9.02 27.80 0.15
C GLY A 541 8.56 28.90 -0.81
N GLU A 542 7.48 29.61 -0.50
CA GLU A 542 7.17 30.87 -1.18
C GLU A 542 8.03 31.99 -0.57
N LYS A 543 8.84 32.69 -1.38
CA LYS A 543 9.41 33.97 -0.94
C LYS A 543 8.22 34.86 -0.61
N THR A 544 8.14 35.35 0.62
CA THR A 544 7.29 36.49 0.95
C THR A 544 7.48 37.51 -0.16
N PRO A 545 6.42 38.04 -0.81
CA PRO A 545 6.61 39.16 -1.71
C PRO A 545 7.41 40.21 -0.91
N MET A 546 8.61 40.54 -1.40
CA MET A 546 9.31 41.70 -0.88
C MET A 546 8.32 42.85 -0.99
N ALA A 547 8.16 43.58 0.11
CA ALA A 547 7.34 44.78 0.15
C ALA A 547 7.62 45.60 -1.12
N VAL A 548 6.57 45.89 -1.88
CA VAL A 548 6.67 46.82 -2.99
C VAL A 548 7.19 48.14 -2.39
N PRO A 549 8.32 48.70 -2.87
CA PRO A 549 8.80 49.99 -2.38
C PRO A 549 7.70 51.03 -2.56
N ALA A 550 7.58 51.95 -1.60
CA ALA A 550 6.48 52.92 -1.50
C ALA A 550 6.42 53.97 -2.63
N ASP A 551 7.17 53.81 -3.73
CA ASP A 551 7.32 54.81 -4.79
C ASP A 551 6.46 54.55 -6.04
N SER A 552 5.48 53.65 -6.00
CA SER A 552 4.61 53.35 -7.16
C SER A 552 3.14 53.74 -6.99
N LEU A 553 2.79 54.54 -5.99
CA LEU A 553 1.45 55.12 -5.83
C LEU A 553 1.51 56.62 -5.52
N THR A 554 2.18 57.38 -6.39
CA THR A 554 1.92 58.82 -6.56
C THR A 554 0.82 59.02 -7.59
N SER A 555 -0.42 58.76 -7.19
CA SER A 555 -1.52 59.65 -7.60
C SER A 555 -2.67 59.52 -6.60
N LEU A 556 -3.01 60.67 -6.03
CA LEU A 556 -4.20 60.98 -5.21
C LEU A 556 -4.11 60.66 -3.70
N SER A 557 -3.43 61.55 -2.98
CA SER A 557 -4.08 62.18 -1.82
C SER A 557 -3.75 63.68 -1.79
N SER A 558 -4.78 64.53 -1.79
CA SER A 558 -4.68 65.84 -1.14
C SER A 558 -5.26 65.74 0.27
N ALA A 559 -4.44 66.16 1.24
CA ALA A 559 -4.74 66.61 2.60
C ALA A 559 -5.23 65.58 3.65
N SER A 560 -4.33 65.14 4.53
CA SER A 560 -4.09 65.70 5.88
C SER A 560 -3.29 64.73 6.78
N PRO A 561 -2.50 65.24 7.76
CA PRO A 561 -1.44 64.48 8.42
C PRO A 561 -1.92 63.85 9.72
N ASP A 562 -1.97 62.52 9.77
CA ASP A 562 -1.88 61.72 11.00
C ASP A 562 -1.68 60.24 10.60
N VAL A 563 -0.46 59.90 10.18
CA VAL A 563 -0.07 58.50 9.92
C VAL A 563 1.08 58.15 10.86
N ALA A 564 0.74 57.46 11.94
CA ALA A 564 1.71 56.73 12.76
C ALA A 564 2.45 55.70 11.90
N PRO A 565 3.74 55.44 12.16
CA PRO A 565 4.56 54.58 11.32
C PRO A 565 4.02 53.14 11.29
N VAL A 566 3.88 52.59 10.08
CA VAL A 566 3.51 51.19 9.85
C VAL A 566 4.52 50.29 10.55
N THR A 567 4.09 49.73 11.66
CA THR A 567 4.86 48.82 12.51
C THR A 567 4.88 47.43 11.85
N LEU A 568 6.01 46.73 11.95
CA LEU A 568 6.13 45.30 11.63
C LEU A 568 4.87 44.55 12.09
N ALA A 569 4.22 43.82 11.17
CA ALA A 569 2.98 43.11 11.41
C ALA A 569 3.01 42.39 12.76
N THR A 570 2.29 42.94 13.73
CA THR A 570 2.27 42.44 15.09
C THR A 570 1.55 41.10 15.07
N SER A 571 2.22 40.01 15.47
CA SER A 571 1.62 38.66 15.49
C SER A 571 0.23 38.71 16.16
N CYS A 572 -0.82 38.32 15.44
CA CYS A 572 -2.21 38.48 15.88
C CYS A 572 -2.68 37.41 16.89
N GLY A 573 -1.74 36.60 17.39
CA GLY A 573 -1.93 35.71 18.52
C GLY A 573 -0.75 34.77 18.74
N LYS A 574 -0.80 33.98 19.82
CA LYS A 574 0.21 32.97 20.15
C LYS A 574 -0.41 31.79 20.90
N ARG A 575 0.22 30.61 20.79
CA ARG A 575 -0.09 29.48 21.68
C ARG A 575 0.27 29.86 23.12
N SER A 576 -0.63 29.55 24.05
CA SER A 576 -0.40 29.80 25.47
C SER A 576 0.63 28.81 26.05
N SER A 577 1.11 29.07 27.27
CA SER A 577 1.94 28.11 28.02
C SER A 577 1.26 26.75 28.16
N ASN A 578 -0.07 26.74 28.35
CA ASN A 578 -0.90 25.56 28.15
C ASN A 578 -1.18 25.38 26.65
N ARG A 579 -0.44 24.46 26.01
CA ARG A 579 -0.44 24.25 24.55
C ARG A 579 -1.80 23.90 23.93
N HIS A 580 -2.81 23.58 24.74
CA HIS A 580 -4.19 23.37 24.31
C HIS A 580 -4.91 24.66 23.88
N TRP A 581 -4.41 25.83 24.29
CA TRP A 581 -5.05 27.12 24.03
C TRP A 581 -4.22 28.01 23.11
N PHE A 582 -4.91 28.66 22.17
CA PHE A 582 -4.41 29.76 21.36
C PHE A 582 -5.03 31.06 21.86
N VAL A 583 -4.20 32.07 22.07
CA VAL A 583 -4.60 33.39 22.60
C VAL A 583 -4.44 34.43 21.51
N HIS A 584 -5.52 35.12 21.18
CA HIS A 584 -5.56 36.15 20.14
C HIS A 584 -5.32 37.54 20.77
N SER A 585 -4.55 38.41 20.10
CA SER A 585 -4.13 39.71 20.66
C SER A 585 -5.21 40.80 20.59
N GLN A 586 -6.17 40.72 19.66
CA GLN A 586 -7.29 41.68 19.53
C GLN A 586 -8.62 41.03 19.10
N PRO A 587 -9.34 40.33 19.98
CA PRO A 587 -10.64 39.74 19.67
C PRO A 587 -11.80 40.36 20.48
N ARG A 588 -13.06 40.13 20.05
CA ARG A 588 -14.21 40.22 20.95
C ARG A 588 -13.98 39.27 22.15
N GLU A 589 -14.34 39.65 23.38
CA GLU A 589 -13.96 38.94 24.63
C GLU A 589 -14.11 37.40 24.58
N CYS A 590 -15.19 36.89 23.96
CA CYS A 590 -15.48 35.46 23.85
C CYS A 590 -14.59 34.67 22.87
N LEU A 591 -13.76 35.33 22.07
CA LEU A 591 -12.84 34.73 21.09
C LEU A 591 -11.36 34.94 21.48
N GLN A 592 -11.11 35.45 22.68
CA GLN A 592 -9.76 35.68 23.18
C GLN A 592 -8.96 34.39 23.34
N ARG A 593 -9.64 33.29 23.63
CA ARG A 593 -9.01 31.98 23.83
C ARG A 593 -9.78 30.91 23.07
N VAL A 594 -9.10 30.25 22.13
CA VAL A 594 -9.66 29.18 21.30
C VAL A 594 -8.78 27.93 21.43
N HIS A 595 -9.37 26.74 21.28
CA HIS A 595 -8.58 25.51 21.27
C HIS A 595 -7.57 25.53 20.11
N SER A 596 -6.30 25.27 20.42
CA SER A 596 -5.19 25.47 19.48
C SER A 596 -5.27 24.57 18.25
N ASP A 597 -5.72 23.33 18.41
CA ASP A 597 -5.92 22.40 17.28
C ASP A 597 -7.18 22.75 16.46
N VAL A 598 -8.16 23.44 17.05
CA VAL A 598 -9.35 23.90 16.29
C VAL A 598 -8.96 25.10 15.43
N ASN A 599 -8.17 26.03 15.97
CA ASN A 599 -7.56 27.12 15.20
C ASN A 599 -6.67 26.56 14.07
N GLY A 600 -5.82 25.57 14.38
CA GLY A 600 -4.99 24.87 13.39
C GLY A 600 -5.80 24.24 12.26
N ALA A 601 -6.83 23.47 12.61
CA ALA A 601 -7.74 22.85 11.65
C ALA A 601 -8.44 23.91 10.75
N MET A 602 -8.94 25.02 11.30
CA MET A 602 -9.55 26.08 10.49
C MET A 602 -8.54 26.71 9.52
N ASN A 603 -7.30 26.93 9.94
CA ASN A 603 -6.22 27.42 9.08
C ASN A 603 -5.81 26.42 7.98
N ILE A 604 -5.91 25.11 8.24
CA ILE A 604 -5.75 24.08 7.19
C ILE A 604 -6.81 24.27 6.09
N GLY A 605 -8.05 24.64 6.46
CA GLY A 605 -9.08 25.02 5.49
C GLY A 605 -8.65 26.20 4.60
N ARG A 606 -8.03 27.23 5.21
CA ARG A 606 -7.53 28.42 4.50
C ARG A 606 -6.40 28.13 3.50
N LYS A 607 -5.61 27.07 3.74
CA LYS A 607 -4.57 26.62 2.79
C LYS A 607 -5.13 26.18 1.45
N LEU A 608 -6.35 25.62 1.45
CA LEU A 608 -7.03 25.22 0.23
C LEU A 608 -7.90 26.35 -0.30
N PHE A 609 -8.68 26.97 0.57
CA PHE A 609 -9.63 28.01 0.20
C PHE A 609 -9.10 29.35 0.72
N ALA A 610 -8.29 30.06 -0.07
CA ALA A 610 -7.69 31.33 0.34
C ALA A 610 -8.74 32.40 0.71
N GLN A 611 -9.93 32.31 0.11
CA GLN A 611 -11.07 33.18 0.38
C GLN A 611 -11.87 32.78 1.65
N PHE A 612 -11.56 31.63 2.25
CA PHE A 612 -12.20 31.22 3.50
C PHE A 612 -11.63 32.04 4.66
N ALA A 613 -12.53 32.71 5.38
CA ALA A 613 -12.20 33.61 6.47
C ALA A 613 -13.16 33.40 7.64
N TRP A 614 -12.74 33.78 8.83
CA TRP A 614 -13.60 33.78 10.00
C TRP A 614 -14.78 34.74 9.80
N HIS A 615 -15.98 34.28 10.19
CA HIS A 615 -17.19 35.08 10.28
C HIS A 615 -18.11 34.57 11.39
N ALA A 616 -19.07 35.38 11.84
CA ALA A 616 -19.91 35.09 13.02
C ALA A 616 -20.71 33.76 12.96
N ARG A 617 -21.04 33.25 11.76
CA ARG A 617 -21.73 31.95 11.61
C ARG A 617 -20.82 30.72 11.77
N LEU A 618 -19.51 30.89 11.90
CA LEU A 618 -18.59 29.78 12.20
C LEU A 618 -18.47 29.56 13.70
N SER A 619 -18.36 28.31 14.11
CA SER A 619 -18.13 27.94 15.50
C SER A 619 -16.68 27.52 15.72
N LEU A 620 -16.08 28.07 16.76
CA LEU A 620 -14.78 27.64 17.30
C LEU A 620 -14.92 26.87 18.61
N LYS A 621 -16.17 26.61 19.04
CA LYS A 621 -16.46 25.67 20.13
C LYS A 621 -16.17 24.25 19.66
N PHE A 622 -15.86 23.37 20.61
CA PHE A 622 -15.55 21.98 20.32
C PHE A 622 -16.26 21.03 21.26
N VAL A 623 -16.46 19.81 20.77
CA VAL A 623 -16.85 18.65 21.57
C VAL A 623 -15.66 17.71 21.60
N LEU A 624 -15.35 17.21 22.79
CA LEU A 624 -14.32 16.19 22.96
C LEU A 624 -14.93 14.82 22.70
N TRP A 625 -14.25 13.99 21.91
CA TRP A 625 -14.71 12.67 21.52
C TRP A 625 -13.67 11.61 21.87
N ARG A 626 -14.15 10.43 22.23
CA ARG A 626 -13.32 9.23 22.41
C ARG A 626 -13.91 8.06 21.63
N LEU A 627 -13.06 7.10 21.28
CA LEU A 627 -13.53 5.83 20.75
C LEU A 627 -13.91 4.90 21.90
N SER A 628 -15.18 4.54 21.99
CA SER A 628 -15.70 3.45 22.83
C SER A 628 -15.61 2.13 22.10
N GLU A 629 -15.28 1.07 22.83
CA GLU A 629 -15.20 -0.28 22.25
C GLU A 629 -16.54 -0.80 21.75
N ARG A 630 -17.65 -0.40 22.40
CA ARG A 630 -19.02 -0.86 22.10
C ARG A 630 -19.79 0.09 21.20
N CYS A 631 -19.68 1.40 21.43
CA CYS A 631 -20.56 2.40 20.82
C CYS A 631 -19.91 3.21 19.69
N GLY A 632 -18.66 2.91 19.32
CA GLY A 632 -17.93 3.70 18.33
C GLY A 632 -17.49 5.05 18.90
N VAL A 633 -17.55 6.12 18.13
CA VAL A 633 -17.12 7.45 18.60
C VAL A 633 -18.23 8.06 19.45
N VAL A 634 -17.91 8.40 20.71
CA VAL A 634 -18.85 8.96 21.69
C VAL A 634 -18.31 10.26 22.29
N PRO A 635 -19.17 11.22 22.66
CA PRO A 635 -18.72 12.44 23.31
C PRO A 635 -18.18 12.12 24.70
N VAL A 636 -17.16 12.87 25.11
CA VAL A 636 -16.64 12.86 26.48
C VAL A 636 -17.39 13.92 27.25
N GLN A 637 -18.12 13.53 28.29
CA GLN A 637 -18.62 14.47 29.27
C GLN A 637 -17.42 14.99 30.07
N LEU A 638 -17.11 16.27 29.90
CA LEU A 638 -16.16 16.96 30.76
C LEU A 638 -16.90 17.21 32.08
N GLN A 639 -16.38 16.67 33.17
CA GLN A 639 -16.83 17.01 34.52
C GLN A 639 -16.36 18.41 34.88
#